data_AF-A0A1Y1VWY1-F1
#
_entry.id   AF-A0A1Y1VWY1-F1
#
_cell.length_a   1.000
_cell.length_b   1.000
_cell.length_c   1.000
_cell.angle_alpha   90.00
_cell.angle_beta   90.00
_cell.angle_gamma   90.00
#
_symmetry.space_group_name_H-M   'P 1'
#
loop_
_entity.id
_entity.type
_entity.pdbx_description
1 polymer ?
#
loop_
_entity_poly.entity_id
_entity_poly.type
_entity_poly.pdbx_seq_one_letter_code
_entity_poly.pdbx_strand_id
1 'polypeptide(L)'
;MIKNFFLIFTIIAIFNCLVKITLAENNNFPKTIQKDESDILYNETNEEIKQVIDEVKQDINELKQVIDELVKEKMNDIYTIIKENTKSCVLDNVDEKLKEIKSTEIEKLSTGYKKDYEFVNKMQEGQSKRKRAENSNEIPLNSKLVNSVCSDTKNYTITANLTDVNLEKIDPDGTKHNIKIGSATVTVTTVNGLTDSANTTVIIEDTGITLDTSELFMHKGETATLTPTVEPNSTSNKTITWMSSNTDVATVDENGTVHAIGAGTTTITATTKNKNKAICTVTVNIKETKITLDKTSILLDTGKTEILTPTIIPNDVTDQTIKWSSSNTDIVEVITNGKVIAKAVGKATITATTKNGLIAECTVTVTEHTNIGIWYSTWYSNESGYTREDCERDDKLSQQDPGRNHGCGPHNFWMQHNIKYEAKLKNGSYGHYDTLDGEEVMYQLEQIKSAGIDFIVMDQTNYIHTGGNFVYDRSRKVAETITLYNEKKDHTDKIYYVSAVGGNQWEKTDIDKANRTDEEAEDIWNSFVMDKVIGKYHYYYNGKPILVIYGNGMENIINNHKGENLKKFSIFYADNRNTPGYWGWAFTTPVKNEKSMVVLPGWRNEVGNTPVIREPHPNYPWSTDEGDTYRIYWEAVLEQASNNNGKFPKFIIINSFNEYAERSAVWISNTDNVTPSIDKWSRPDNYWHITKFYINVVRQRE
;
A
#
# COMPACT_ATOMS: atom_id res chain seq x y z
N MET A 1 47.25 -29.63 48.11
CA MET A 1 48.46 -30.14 47.42
C MET A 1 49.60 -29.18 47.73
N ILE A 2 50.38 -29.54 48.76
CA ILE A 2 51.48 -28.76 49.31
C ILE A 2 52.70 -29.07 48.45
N LYS A 3 52.99 -28.20 47.46
CA LYS A 3 54.27 -28.07 46.74
C LYS A 3 54.09 -27.01 45.64
N ASN A 4 54.11 -25.74 46.04
CA ASN A 4 54.51 -24.58 45.21
C ASN A 4 54.63 -23.28 46.04
N PHE A 5 54.81 -23.40 47.36
CA PHE A 5 54.86 -22.25 48.28
C PHE A 5 56.29 -21.76 48.61
N PHE A 6 57.32 -22.34 47.98
CA PHE A 6 58.74 -22.00 48.27
C PHE A 6 59.48 -21.30 47.12
N LEU A 7 58.86 -21.12 45.93
CA LEU A 7 59.48 -20.40 44.81
C LEU A 7 59.09 -18.91 44.76
N ILE A 8 58.01 -18.53 45.44
CA ILE A 8 57.53 -17.14 45.51
C ILE A 8 58.23 -16.34 46.63
N PHE A 9 58.75 -17.00 47.67
CA PHE A 9 59.50 -16.32 48.74
C PHE A 9 60.94 -15.93 48.37
N THR A 10 61.55 -16.58 47.37
CA THR A 10 62.91 -16.24 46.90
C THR A 10 62.90 -15.06 45.90
N ILE A 11 61.77 -14.81 45.22
CA ILE A 11 61.63 -13.68 44.29
C ILE A 11 61.26 -12.39 45.04
N ILE A 12 60.61 -12.48 46.21
CA ILE A 12 60.29 -11.31 47.07
C ILE A 12 61.51 -10.83 47.87
N ALA A 13 62.54 -11.67 48.09
CA ALA A 13 63.79 -11.26 48.73
C ALA A 13 64.78 -10.55 47.78
N ILE A 14 64.64 -10.72 46.46
CA ILE A 14 65.49 -10.04 45.46
C ILE A 14 64.88 -8.70 45.01
N PHE A 15 63.56 -8.52 45.17
CA PHE A 15 62.88 -7.26 44.82
C PHE A 15 62.92 -6.17 45.92
N ASN A 16 63.40 -6.49 47.13
CA ASN A 16 63.49 -5.54 48.26
C ASN A 16 64.92 -5.02 48.56
N CYS A 17 65.91 -5.30 47.70
CA CYS A 17 67.28 -4.77 47.82
C CYS A 17 67.69 -3.80 46.69
N LEU A 18 66.81 -3.45 45.75
CA LEU A 18 67.17 -2.59 44.61
C LEU A 18 66.13 -1.48 44.33
N VAL A 19 65.58 -0.86 45.38
CA VAL A 19 65.06 0.52 45.27
C VAL A 19 65.33 1.25 46.58
N LYS A 20 66.45 1.99 46.63
CA LYS A 20 66.55 3.21 47.44
C LYS A 20 67.67 4.13 46.93
N ILE A 21 67.22 5.33 46.54
CA ILE A 21 67.94 6.61 46.44
C ILE A 21 68.60 6.92 45.08
N THR A 22 67.82 7.59 44.23
CA THR A 22 68.27 8.80 43.52
C THR A 22 68.23 9.99 44.49
N LEU A 23 69.24 10.86 44.46
CA LEU A 23 69.09 12.32 44.35
C LEU A 23 70.47 13.01 44.23
N ALA A 24 70.52 13.86 43.20
CA ALA A 24 71.47 14.91 42.80
C ALA A 24 72.61 15.32 43.76
N GLU A 25 73.77 15.67 43.17
CA GLU A 25 74.29 17.04 43.29
C GLU A 25 75.28 17.42 42.17
N ASN A 26 75.02 18.62 41.66
CA ASN A 26 75.57 19.39 40.56
C ASN A 26 77.10 19.71 40.55
N ASN A 27 77.54 20.17 39.37
CA ASN A 27 78.58 21.19 39.09
C ASN A 27 80.05 20.77 38.84
N ASN A 28 80.46 20.69 37.56
CA ASN A 28 81.21 21.75 36.86
C ASN A 28 81.92 21.21 35.58
N PHE A 29 81.50 21.70 34.41
CA PHE A 29 82.40 21.92 33.26
C PHE A 29 83.30 23.13 33.60
N PRO A 30 84.53 23.35 33.05
CA PRO A 30 84.80 23.29 31.60
C PRO A 30 86.25 23.02 31.11
N LYS A 31 86.36 22.84 29.79
CA LYS A 31 87.39 23.35 28.85
C LYS A 31 88.86 22.86 28.94
N THR A 32 89.30 22.34 27.80
CA THR A 32 90.67 22.10 27.31
C THR A 32 91.62 23.29 27.44
N ILE A 33 92.96 23.04 27.48
CA ILE A 33 93.99 23.57 26.54
C ILE A 33 95.44 23.09 26.89
N GLN A 34 96.06 22.46 25.88
CA GLN A 34 97.46 22.39 25.35
C GLN A 34 98.75 22.18 26.19
N LYS A 35 99.47 21.11 25.79
CA LYS A 35 100.88 20.92 25.32
C LYS A 35 101.85 22.12 25.43
N ASP A 36 103.15 21.97 25.71
CA ASP A 36 104.25 21.24 25.02
C ASP A 36 105.52 21.33 25.93
N GLU A 37 106.68 20.65 25.81
CA GLU A 37 107.55 20.32 24.67
C GLU A 37 108.52 19.17 25.07
N SER A 38 109.01 18.43 24.06
CA SER A 38 110.12 17.44 24.06
C SER A 38 109.82 16.00 24.52
N ASP A 39 110.23 14.91 23.86
CA ASP A 39 110.87 14.72 22.56
C ASP A 39 110.84 13.21 22.19
N ILE A 40 110.32 12.92 20.99
CA ILE A 40 110.70 11.91 19.97
C ILE A 40 111.53 10.67 20.40
N LEU A 41 111.02 9.44 20.15
CA LEU A 41 111.48 8.55 19.04
C LEU A 41 110.68 7.23 18.94
N TYR A 42 110.57 6.72 17.70
CA TYR A 42 109.63 5.71 17.18
C TYR A 42 110.37 4.62 16.36
N ASN A 43 109.64 3.54 16.00
CA ASN A 43 109.88 2.37 15.10
C ASN A 43 110.25 1.04 15.80
N GLU A 44 109.52 -0.08 15.71
CA GLU A 44 108.84 -0.89 14.64
C GLU A 44 109.68 -2.12 14.21
N THR A 45 109.19 -3.34 14.56
CA THR A 45 109.05 -4.60 13.77
C THR A 45 108.93 -5.82 14.70
N ASN A 46 107.83 -6.59 14.67
CA ASN A 46 107.86 -8.03 15.02
C ASN A 46 106.67 -8.84 14.46
N GLU A 47 106.94 -10.03 13.91
CA GLU A 47 105.99 -10.92 13.22
C GLU A 47 105.02 -11.69 14.15
N GLU A 48 105.19 -11.61 15.47
CA GLU A 48 104.29 -12.23 16.46
C GLU A 48 102.85 -11.66 16.43
N ILE A 49 102.67 -10.44 15.90
CA ILE A 49 101.37 -9.75 15.84
C ILE A 49 100.43 -10.37 14.81
N LYS A 50 100.94 -11.00 13.73
CA LYS A 50 100.09 -11.61 12.70
C LYS A 50 99.37 -12.87 13.16
N GLN A 51 100.01 -13.68 14.01
CA GLN A 51 99.42 -14.93 14.51
C GLN A 51 98.28 -14.66 15.51
N VAL A 52 98.42 -13.59 16.32
CA VAL A 52 97.37 -13.11 17.24
C VAL A 52 96.16 -12.56 16.48
N ILE A 53 96.34 -11.91 15.33
CA ILE A 53 95.24 -11.36 14.52
C ILE A 53 94.34 -12.46 13.96
N ASP A 54 94.88 -13.63 13.61
CA ASP A 54 94.08 -14.71 13.02
C ASP A 54 93.36 -15.56 14.10
N GLU A 55 93.92 -15.70 15.31
CA GLU A 55 93.20 -16.27 16.47
C GLU A 55 92.04 -15.36 16.92
N VAL A 56 92.24 -14.04 16.94
CA VAL A 56 91.18 -13.06 17.28
C VAL A 56 90.03 -13.07 16.27
N LYS A 57 90.29 -13.35 14.98
CA LYS A 57 89.21 -13.49 13.98
C LYS A 57 88.37 -14.76 14.19
N GLN A 58 88.97 -15.83 14.69
CA GLN A 58 88.27 -17.06 15.00
C GLN A 58 87.35 -16.88 16.22
N ASP A 59 87.86 -16.21 17.26
CA ASP A 59 87.07 -15.85 18.45
C ASP A 59 85.94 -14.86 18.14
N ILE A 60 86.14 -13.92 17.20
CA ILE A 60 85.08 -13.00 16.73
C ILE A 60 83.95 -13.75 16.01
N ASN A 61 84.27 -14.78 15.22
CA ASN A 61 83.25 -15.58 14.54
C ASN A 61 82.47 -16.48 15.51
N GLU A 62 83.13 -17.06 16.51
CA GLU A 62 82.46 -17.81 17.58
C GLU A 62 81.58 -16.90 18.45
N LEU A 63 82.02 -15.67 18.74
CA LEU A 63 81.23 -14.67 19.47
C LEU A 63 79.99 -14.21 18.69
N LYS A 64 80.11 -14.09 17.37
CA LYS A 64 78.98 -13.77 16.47
C LYS A 64 77.93 -14.87 16.50
N GLN A 65 78.38 -16.14 16.55
CA GLN A 65 77.52 -17.31 16.64
C GLN A 65 76.75 -17.38 17.97
N VAL A 66 77.40 -17.02 19.09
CA VAL A 66 76.77 -16.95 20.41
C VAL A 66 75.76 -15.80 20.52
N ILE A 67 76.06 -14.64 19.91
CA ILE A 67 75.12 -13.51 19.85
C ILE A 67 73.91 -13.86 18.97
N ASP A 68 74.13 -14.50 17.82
CA ASP A 68 73.05 -14.95 16.96
C ASP A 68 72.17 -16.01 17.65
N GLU A 69 72.75 -16.91 18.47
CA GLU A 69 71.99 -17.87 19.29
C GLU A 69 71.18 -17.21 20.42
N LEU A 70 71.75 -16.22 21.12
CA LEU A 70 71.05 -15.47 22.18
C LEU A 70 69.90 -14.62 21.63
N VAL A 71 70.10 -13.98 20.46
CA VAL A 71 69.03 -13.27 19.74
C VAL A 71 67.95 -14.25 19.31
N LYS A 72 68.33 -15.45 18.85
CA LYS A 72 67.39 -16.51 18.46
C LYS A 72 66.62 -17.07 19.66
N GLU A 73 67.25 -17.24 20.82
CA GLU A 73 66.62 -17.69 22.06
C GLU A 73 65.60 -16.65 22.57
N LYS A 74 65.98 -15.37 22.62
CA LYS A 74 65.08 -14.29 23.05
C LYS A 74 63.95 -14.02 22.06
N MET A 75 64.19 -14.20 20.77
CA MET A 75 63.13 -14.16 19.76
C MET A 75 62.19 -15.37 19.88
N ASN A 76 62.69 -16.57 20.23
CA ASN A 76 61.85 -17.74 20.48
C ASN A 76 60.97 -17.58 21.73
N ASP A 77 61.44 -16.92 22.78
CA ASP A 77 60.61 -16.55 23.94
C ASP A 77 59.45 -15.65 23.51
N ILE A 78 59.73 -14.64 22.68
CA ILE A 78 58.72 -13.72 22.13
C ILE A 78 57.76 -14.44 21.18
N TYR A 79 58.25 -15.34 20.32
CA TYR A 79 57.40 -16.14 19.44
C TYR A 79 56.53 -17.14 20.19
N THR A 80 57.00 -17.67 21.32
CA THR A 80 56.20 -18.56 22.19
C THR A 80 55.06 -17.79 22.83
N ILE A 81 55.34 -16.58 23.34
CA ILE A 81 54.32 -15.66 23.86
C ILE A 81 53.31 -15.26 22.76
N ILE A 82 53.77 -14.97 21.54
CA ILE A 82 52.89 -14.66 20.41
C ILE A 82 52.05 -15.88 20.02
N LYS A 83 52.65 -17.08 19.94
CA LYS A 83 51.97 -18.34 19.59
C LYS A 83 50.90 -18.72 20.61
N GLU A 84 51.16 -18.52 21.90
CA GLU A 84 50.21 -18.75 23.00
C GLU A 84 49.04 -17.73 23.01
N ASN A 85 49.18 -16.59 22.31
CA ASN A 85 48.18 -15.51 22.24
C ASN A 85 47.64 -15.24 20.82
N THR A 86 47.83 -16.18 19.89
CA THR A 86 47.53 -16.04 18.44
C THR A 86 46.06 -15.79 18.08
N LYS A 87 45.11 -15.95 19.02
CA LYS A 87 43.69 -15.62 18.76
C LYS A 87 43.37 -14.13 18.95
N SER A 88 44.31 -13.31 19.44
CA SER A 88 44.04 -11.93 19.86
C SER A 88 45.07 -10.87 19.41
N CYS A 89 46.12 -11.25 18.68
CA CYS A 89 47.13 -10.29 18.18
C CYS A 89 47.50 -10.57 16.73
N VAL A 90 47.28 -9.61 15.83
CA VAL A 90 47.84 -9.58 14.47
C VAL A 90 48.97 -8.56 14.45
N LEU A 91 50.14 -8.96 13.96
CA LEU A 91 51.32 -8.09 13.79
C LEU A 91 51.31 -7.54 12.36
N ASP A 92 51.12 -6.22 12.20
CA ASP A 92 51.34 -5.53 10.94
C ASP A 92 52.80 -5.04 10.83
N ASN A 93 53.39 -5.13 9.63
CA ASN A 93 54.80 -4.86 9.27
C ASN A 93 55.83 -5.87 9.82
N VAL A 94 55.70 -7.13 9.39
CA VAL A 94 56.73 -8.15 9.55
C VAL A 94 57.87 -7.91 8.55
N ASP A 95 59.09 -7.72 9.05
CA ASP A 95 60.34 -7.65 8.27
C ASP A 95 60.47 -8.86 7.31
N GLU A 96 60.89 -8.63 6.06
CA GLU A 96 60.91 -9.64 4.99
C GLU A 96 61.73 -10.89 5.33
N LYS A 97 62.71 -10.80 6.24
CA LYS A 97 63.49 -11.97 6.70
C LYS A 97 62.69 -13.00 7.51
N LEU A 98 61.53 -12.63 8.08
CA LEU A 98 60.70 -13.56 8.84
C LEU A 98 59.83 -14.48 7.98
N LYS A 99 59.69 -14.19 6.67
CA LYS A 99 58.92 -15.06 5.75
C LYS A 99 59.65 -16.37 5.43
N GLU A 100 60.97 -16.45 5.59
CA GLU A 100 61.75 -17.67 5.31
C GLU A 100 61.69 -18.74 6.41
N ILE A 101 61.27 -18.42 7.64
CA ILE A 101 61.29 -19.36 8.78
C ILE A 101 59.94 -20.09 8.95
N LYS A 102 59.07 -20.09 7.93
CA LYS A 102 57.83 -20.88 7.95
C LYS A 102 58.01 -22.35 7.57
N SER A 103 59.21 -22.81 7.18
CA SER A 103 59.34 -24.08 6.45
C SER A 103 60.30 -25.14 7.01
N THR A 104 60.72 -25.12 8.27
CA THR A 104 61.60 -26.23 8.75
C THR A 104 61.34 -26.64 10.19
N GLU A 105 60.75 -27.84 10.33
CA GLU A 105 60.77 -28.64 11.55
C GLU A 105 62.22 -28.90 12.00
N ILE A 106 62.50 -28.79 13.29
CA ILE A 106 63.79 -29.18 13.87
C ILE A 106 63.54 -30.34 14.85
N GLU A 107 64.14 -31.49 14.53
CA GLU A 107 64.15 -32.72 15.33
C GLU A 107 64.97 -32.58 16.63
N LYS A 108 64.55 -33.33 17.66
CA LYS A 108 65.25 -33.49 18.94
C LYS A 108 66.54 -34.30 18.75
N LEU A 109 67.66 -33.77 19.26
CA LEU A 109 68.87 -34.56 19.54
C LEU A 109 69.09 -34.71 21.05
N SER A 110 69.30 -35.97 21.45
CA SER A 110 69.46 -36.43 22.82
C SER A 110 70.94 -36.59 23.21
N THR A 111 71.30 -36.21 24.44
CA THR A 111 72.43 -36.76 25.22
C THR A 111 72.01 -36.73 26.71
N GLY A 112 72.25 -37.70 27.58
CA GLY A 112 73.16 -38.84 27.54
C GLY A 112 74.29 -38.67 28.58
N TYR A 113 74.08 -39.19 29.79
CA TYR A 113 75.04 -39.52 30.86
C TYR A 113 75.54 -38.46 31.88
N LYS A 114 75.45 -38.87 33.17
CA LYS A 114 75.91 -38.26 34.44
C LYS A 114 77.43 -38.39 34.67
N LYS A 115 78.00 -37.45 35.44
CA LYS A 115 78.84 -37.71 36.64
C LYS A 115 79.08 -36.43 37.48
N ASP A 116 78.80 -36.51 38.78
CA ASP A 116 79.06 -35.51 39.85
C ASP A 116 80.54 -35.55 40.32
N TYR A 117 81.13 -34.46 40.88
CA TYR A 117 82.13 -34.45 41.98
C TYR A 117 82.35 -33.07 42.66
N GLU A 118 82.90 -33.13 43.89
CA GLU A 118 82.92 -32.24 45.07
C GLU A 118 83.86 -31.00 45.10
N PHE A 119 83.60 -30.11 46.08
CA PHE A 119 84.48 -29.02 46.51
C PHE A 119 85.38 -29.40 47.71
N VAL A 120 86.65 -28.96 47.69
CA VAL A 120 87.53 -28.92 48.86
C VAL A 120 88.26 -27.57 48.95
N ASN A 121 88.21 -26.95 50.13
CA ASN A 121 88.92 -25.73 50.53
C ASN A 121 90.15 -26.10 51.38
N LYS A 122 91.32 -25.47 51.14
CA LYS A 122 92.50 -25.60 52.03
C LYS A 122 93.32 -24.30 52.16
N MET A 123 93.29 -23.79 53.41
CA MET A 123 94.32 -23.03 54.17
C MET A 123 94.46 -21.52 53.87
N GLN A 124 94.01 -20.62 54.78
CA GLN A 124 94.66 -20.13 56.03
C GLN A 124 95.96 -19.37 55.72
N GLU A 125 96.21 -18.14 56.19
CA GLU A 125 96.33 -17.73 57.60
C GLU A 125 96.60 -16.22 57.74
N GLY A 126 96.08 -15.59 58.82
CA GLY A 126 96.84 -14.72 59.73
C GLY A 126 97.41 -13.33 59.33
N GLN A 127 96.85 -12.30 60.00
CA GLN A 127 97.55 -11.21 60.76
C GLN A 127 97.82 -9.80 60.18
N SER A 128 97.11 -8.84 60.79
CA SER A 128 97.57 -7.59 61.45
C SER A 128 98.11 -6.36 60.68
N LYS A 129 97.37 -5.24 60.88
CA LYS A 129 97.75 -3.82 61.08
C LYS A 129 99.19 -3.35 60.79
N ARG A 130 99.28 -2.29 59.95
CA ARG A 130 100.02 -0.99 60.05
C ARG A 130 100.99 -0.66 58.88
N LYS A 131 100.94 0.64 58.54
CA LYS A 131 101.99 1.55 58.01
C LYS A 131 102.41 1.46 56.52
N ARG A 132 101.91 2.47 55.80
CA ARG A 132 102.54 3.40 54.84
C ARG A 132 104.04 3.23 54.49
N ALA A 133 104.31 3.52 53.20
CA ALA A 133 105.59 3.85 52.53
C ALA A 133 106.49 2.65 52.24
N GLU A 134 107.20 2.52 51.11
CA GLU A 134 107.46 3.35 49.93
C GLU A 134 108.18 2.43 48.92
N ASN A 135 108.04 2.72 47.62
CA ASN A 135 108.86 2.23 46.49
C ASN A 135 108.70 0.77 46.00
N SER A 136 107.80 0.59 45.04
CA SER A 136 108.07 -0.27 43.87
C SER A 136 107.26 0.19 42.65
N ASN A 137 107.96 0.43 41.54
CA ASN A 137 107.53 0.90 40.22
C ASN A 137 106.15 0.43 39.74
N GLU A 138 105.20 1.36 39.56
CA GLU A 138 103.90 1.13 38.91
C GLU A 138 103.93 1.66 37.46
N ILE A 139 103.42 0.85 36.52
CA ILE A 139 103.21 1.22 35.12
C ILE A 139 101.82 1.88 35.03
N PRO A 140 101.66 3.09 34.44
CA PRO A 140 100.37 3.75 34.31
C PRO A 140 99.40 2.99 33.38
N LEU A 141 98.11 3.00 33.72
CA LEU A 141 97.00 2.30 33.04
C LEU A 141 96.85 2.66 31.55
N ASN A 142 97.43 3.77 31.09
CA ASN A 142 97.39 4.24 29.71
C ASN A 142 98.72 4.02 28.95
N SER A 143 99.67 3.26 29.48
CA SER A 143 100.90 2.92 28.75
C SER A 143 100.59 2.02 27.55
N LYS A 144 101.36 2.14 26.46
CA LYS A 144 101.22 1.26 25.28
C LYS A 144 101.40 -0.24 25.63
N LEU A 145 102.08 -0.57 26.73
CA LEU A 145 102.26 -1.93 27.23
C LEU A 145 101.02 -2.47 27.99
N VAL A 146 100.17 -1.58 28.54
CA VAL A 146 98.92 -1.95 29.24
C VAL A 146 97.74 -1.98 28.27
N ASN A 147 97.69 -1.07 27.31
CA ASN A 147 96.67 -1.10 26.23
C ASN A 147 96.84 -2.28 25.26
N SER A 148 98.03 -2.90 25.17
CA SER A 148 98.24 -4.11 24.37
C SER A 148 97.91 -5.41 25.11
N VAL A 149 97.55 -5.37 26.39
CA VAL A 149 97.27 -6.56 27.23
C VAL A 149 95.87 -6.51 27.87
N CYS A 150 95.26 -5.34 28.03
CA CYS A 150 93.88 -5.18 28.53
C CYS A 150 92.90 -4.75 27.42
N SER A 151 92.82 -5.51 26.33
CA SER A 151 91.65 -5.49 25.43
C SER A 151 90.56 -6.38 26.02
N ASP A 152 89.75 -5.82 26.94
CA ASP A 152 88.36 -6.21 27.22
C ASP A 152 87.93 -5.76 28.62
N THR A 153 87.00 -4.80 28.68
CA THR A 153 85.88 -4.96 29.61
C THR A 153 84.59 -4.83 28.82
N LYS A 154 84.12 -6.01 28.41
CA LYS A 154 82.82 -6.35 27.84
C LYS A 154 81.69 -5.73 28.65
N ASN A 155 81.25 -4.54 28.29
CA ASN A 155 80.05 -3.93 28.85
C ASN A 155 79.24 -3.28 27.71
N TYR A 156 78.03 -3.77 27.47
CA TYR A 156 77.01 -3.10 26.67
C TYR A 156 75.94 -2.59 27.63
N THR A 157 75.38 -1.41 27.39
CA THR A 157 74.21 -0.94 28.14
C THR A 157 73.01 -1.00 27.22
N ILE A 158 72.12 -1.97 27.48
CA ILE A 158 70.80 -2.02 26.82
C ILE A 158 69.87 -1.16 27.65
N THR A 159 69.30 -0.13 27.05
CA THR A 159 68.30 0.73 27.70
C THR A 159 66.97 0.53 27.00
N ALA A 160 66.03 -0.13 27.68
CA ALA A 160 64.65 -0.24 27.25
C ALA A 160 63.87 0.93 27.87
N ASN A 161 63.49 1.91 27.04
CA ASN A 161 62.63 3.00 27.49
C ASN A 161 61.19 2.64 27.15
N LEU A 162 60.43 2.28 28.18
CA LEU A 162 58.98 2.12 28.10
C LEU A 162 58.36 3.49 28.40
N THR A 163 57.82 4.16 27.38
CA THR A 163 57.02 5.36 27.60
C THR A 163 55.63 4.91 28.06
N ASP A 164 55.40 4.91 29.37
CA ASP A 164 54.20 4.38 30.00
C ASP A 164 52.96 5.30 29.79
N VAL A 165 51.82 4.68 29.46
CA VAL A 165 50.50 5.09 29.97
C VAL A 165 49.91 3.88 30.69
N ASN A 166 49.65 4.00 32.00
CA ASN A 166 49.15 2.91 32.83
C ASN A 166 47.63 2.73 32.69
N LEU A 167 47.15 1.51 32.44
CA LEU A 167 45.74 1.14 32.61
C LEU A 167 45.63 -0.19 33.39
N GLU A 168 44.79 -0.20 34.43
CA GLU A 168 44.47 -1.39 35.24
C GLU A 168 43.43 -2.26 34.52
N LYS A 169 43.70 -3.57 34.38
CA LYS A 169 42.64 -4.57 34.15
C LYS A 169 42.33 -5.27 35.47
N ILE A 170 41.03 -5.40 35.79
CA ILE A 170 40.53 -6.14 36.94
C ILE A 170 39.81 -7.38 36.42
N ASP A 171 40.25 -8.58 36.80
CA ASP A 171 39.59 -9.83 36.44
C ASP A 171 38.33 -10.07 37.30
N PRO A 172 37.41 -10.98 36.89
CA PRO A 172 36.11 -11.18 37.57
C PRO A 172 36.19 -11.62 39.04
N ASP A 173 37.35 -12.12 39.47
CA ASP A 173 37.65 -12.50 40.86
C ASP A 173 38.28 -11.37 41.69
N GLY A 174 38.44 -10.18 41.10
CA GLY A 174 39.00 -8.98 41.74
C GLY A 174 40.52 -8.85 41.59
N THR A 175 41.18 -9.76 40.88
CA THR A 175 42.64 -9.73 40.69
C THR A 175 43.03 -8.64 39.69
N LYS A 176 43.95 -7.77 40.08
CA LYS A 176 44.43 -6.66 39.23
C LYS A 176 45.68 -7.08 38.45
N HIS A 177 45.59 -7.05 37.12
CA HIS A 177 46.71 -7.29 36.23
C HIS A 177 47.11 -5.98 35.54
N ASN A 178 48.36 -5.55 35.74
CA ASN A 178 48.93 -4.39 35.06
C ASN A 178 49.43 -4.81 33.67
N ILE A 179 48.63 -4.55 32.64
CA ILE A 179 49.05 -4.73 31.24
C ILE A 179 49.55 -3.38 30.74
N LYS A 180 50.84 -3.28 30.40
CA LYS A 180 51.45 -2.08 29.84
C LYS A 180 51.16 -2.01 28.33
N ILE A 181 50.49 -0.95 27.90
CA ILE A 181 50.16 -0.69 26.48
C ILE A 181 50.91 0.59 26.08
N GLY A 182 51.60 0.59 24.93
CA GLY A 182 52.39 1.73 24.48
C GLY A 182 53.45 1.38 23.44
N SER A 183 54.23 2.38 23.02
CA SER A 183 55.44 2.18 22.22
C SER A 183 56.62 1.79 23.11
N ALA A 184 57.23 0.64 22.87
CA ALA A 184 58.51 0.27 23.45
C ALA A 184 59.62 0.58 22.44
N THR A 185 60.57 1.42 22.85
CA THR A 185 61.80 1.66 22.11
C THR A 185 62.94 0.93 22.79
N VAL A 186 63.50 -0.05 22.09
CA VAL A 186 64.70 -0.76 22.53
C VAL A 186 65.90 -0.06 21.90
N THR A 187 66.74 0.58 22.70
CA THR A 187 67.97 1.22 22.23
C THR A 187 69.18 0.44 22.75
N VAL A 188 70.04 0.01 21.83
CA VAL A 188 71.31 -0.64 22.13
C VAL A 188 72.41 0.40 22.01
N THR A 189 73.15 0.63 23.10
CA THR A 189 74.28 1.56 23.11
C THR A 189 75.57 0.83 23.48
N THR A 190 76.60 0.99 22.65
CA THR A 190 77.94 0.49 22.95
C THR A 190 78.69 1.46 23.87
N VAL A 191 79.65 0.99 24.66
CA VAL A 191 80.45 1.83 25.58
C VAL A 191 81.26 2.94 24.90
N ASN A 192 81.51 2.83 23.58
CA ASN A 192 82.10 3.88 22.74
C ASN A 192 81.07 4.84 22.13
N GLY A 193 79.80 4.77 22.53
CA GLY A 193 78.76 5.76 22.21
C GLY A 193 77.99 5.54 20.92
N LEU A 194 78.10 4.37 20.27
CA LEU A 194 77.27 4.05 19.09
C LEU A 194 75.91 3.53 19.55
N THR A 195 74.84 4.04 18.94
CA THR A 195 73.46 3.68 19.29
C THR A 195 72.69 3.14 18.09
N ASP A 196 71.87 2.12 18.30
CA ASP A 196 70.84 1.69 17.36
C ASP A 196 69.51 1.44 18.11
N SER A 197 68.36 1.67 17.46
CA SER A 197 67.06 1.59 18.13
C SER A 197 65.96 0.96 17.29
N ALA A 198 65.14 0.11 17.92
CA ALA A 198 63.94 -0.47 17.34
C ALA A 198 62.70 -0.07 18.15
N ASN A 199 61.63 0.30 17.45
CA ASN A 199 60.34 0.67 18.05
C ASN A 199 59.31 -0.45 17.81
N THR A 200 58.53 -0.79 18.83
CA THR A 200 57.34 -1.65 18.71
C THR A 200 56.17 -1.03 19.48
N THR A 201 54.93 -1.23 19.02
CA THR A 201 53.72 -0.72 19.70
C THR A 201 52.80 -1.87 20.07
N VAL A 202 52.40 -1.93 21.33
CA VAL A 202 51.35 -2.85 21.79
C VAL A 202 50.01 -2.13 21.68
N ILE A 203 49.06 -2.70 20.94
CA ILE A 203 47.69 -2.17 20.81
C ILE A 203 46.69 -3.18 21.37
N ILE A 204 45.60 -2.68 21.97
CA ILE A 204 44.43 -3.49 22.30
C ILE A 204 43.40 -3.29 21.20
N GLU A 205 43.07 -4.39 20.52
CA GLU A 205 42.03 -4.48 19.51
C GLU A 205 40.65 -4.65 20.17
N ASP A 206 39.60 -4.11 19.54
CA ASP A 206 38.23 -4.38 19.96
C ASP A 206 37.81 -5.82 19.68
N THR A 207 37.04 -6.37 20.61
CA THR A 207 36.38 -7.68 20.53
C THR A 207 34.88 -7.58 20.28
N GLY A 208 34.29 -6.39 20.42
CA GLY A 208 32.86 -6.18 20.22
C GLY A 208 32.43 -4.73 20.31
N ILE A 209 31.20 -4.48 19.87
CA ILE A 209 30.51 -3.18 19.96
C ILE A 209 29.04 -3.42 20.29
N THR A 210 28.46 -2.54 21.10
CA THR A 210 27.02 -2.49 21.40
C THR A 210 26.49 -1.07 21.18
N LEU A 211 25.17 -0.94 21.03
CA LEU A 211 24.46 0.35 21.04
C LEU A 211 23.59 0.42 22.29
N ASP A 212 23.27 1.64 22.71
CA ASP A 212 22.37 1.96 23.82
C ASP A 212 20.91 1.54 23.55
N THR A 213 20.49 1.45 22.30
CA THR A 213 19.20 0.89 21.89
C THR A 213 19.30 0.07 20.60
N SER A 214 18.51 -1.00 20.50
CA SER A 214 18.35 -1.80 19.29
C SER A 214 17.23 -1.31 18.38
N GLU A 215 16.35 -0.43 18.86
CA GLU A 215 15.20 0.07 18.11
C GLU A 215 14.94 1.57 18.38
N LEU A 216 14.52 2.29 17.34
CA LEU A 216 14.06 3.68 17.40
C LEU A 216 12.73 3.84 16.64
N PHE A 217 11.78 4.54 17.25
CA PHE A 217 10.53 4.95 16.62
C PHE A 217 10.52 6.48 16.54
N MET A 218 10.51 7.02 15.32
CA MET A 218 10.68 8.45 15.06
C MET A 218 9.61 8.96 14.09
N HIS A 219 9.43 10.28 14.07
CA HIS A 219 8.68 10.97 13.04
C HIS A 219 9.60 11.72 12.07
N LYS A 220 9.17 11.86 10.82
CA LYS A 220 9.93 12.63 9.80
C LYS A 220 10.31 14.02 10.33
N GLY A 221 11.60 14.36 10.21
CA GLY A 221 12.20 15.59 10.72
C GLY A 221 12.76 15.50 12.14
N GLU A 222 12.47 14.44 12.91
CA GLU A 222 13.06 14.22 14.23
C GLU A 222 14.51 13.71 14.14
N THR A 223 15.24 13.87 15.24
CA THR A 223 16.63 13.41 15.39
C THR A 223 16.81 12.64 16.70
N ALA A 224 17.65 11.61 16.69
CA ALA A 224 18.02 10.82 17.86
C ALA A 224 19.50 10.45 17.80
N THR A 225 20.18 10.30 18.93
CA THR A 225 21.60 9.90 18.97
C THR A 225 21.72 8.45 19.44
N LEU A 226 22.51 7.66 18.71
CA LEU A 226 22.91 6.31 19.10
C LEU A 226 24.31 6.36 19.73
N THR A 227 24.44 5.79 20.93
CA THR A 227 25.69 5.81 21.68
C THR A 227 26.39 4.44 21.61
N PRO A 228 27.52 4.31 20.88
CA PRO A 228 28.24 3.06 20.77
C PRO A 228 29.14 2.81 21.99
N THR A 229 29.17 1.57 22.47
CA THR A 229 30.13 1.10 23.50
C THR A 229 31.02 0.02 22.89
N VAL A 230 32.34 0.26 22.85
CA VAL A 230 33.34 -0.66 22.30
C VAL A 230 34.01 -1.45 23.42
N GLU A 231 34.09 -2.77 23.26
CA GLU A 231 34.66 -3.70 24.25
C GLU A 231 35.96 -4.34 23.74
N PRO A 232 37.04 -4.41 24.55
CA PRO A 232 37.13 -3.86 25.91
C PRO A 232 37.21 -2.32 25.90
N ASN A 233 36.74 -1.65 26.96
CA ASN A 233 36.83 -0.18 27.05
C ASN A 233 38.28 0.37 26.92
N SER A 234 39.29 -0.48 27.16
CA SER A 234 40.72 -0.19 26.98
C SER A 234 41.21 -0.27 25.52
N THR A 235 40.34 -0.50 24.54
CA THR A 235 40.70 -0.51 23.11
C THR A 235 41.31 0.83 22.71
N SER A 236 42.45 0.74 22.03
CA SER A 236 43.26 1.89 21.60
C SER A 236 42.61 2.70 20.47
N ASN A 237 41.84 2.05 19.59
CA ASN A 237 41.12 2.67 18.49
C ASN A 237 39.60 2.52 18.68
N LYS A 238 38.92 3.63 18.98
CA LYS A 238 37.45 3.69 19.14
C LYS A 238 36.73 4.32 17.95
N THR A 239 37.38 4.40 16.78
CA THR A 239 36.77 4.95 15.58
C THR A 239 35.62 4.07 15.13
N ILE A 240 34.43 4.67 14.98
CA ILE A 240 33.22 4.01 14.50
C ILE A 240 32.88 4.55 13.11
N THR A 241 32.55 3.64 12.19
CA THR A 241 31.94 3.99 10.90
C THR A 241 30.46 3.67 10.95
N TRP A 242 29.64 4.66 10.61
CA TRP A 242 28.18 4.53 10.59
C TRP A 242 27.68 4.32 9.17
N MET A 243 26.58 3.57 9.04
CA MET A 243 25.92 3.33 7.78
C MET A 243 24.42 3.15 7.99
N SER A 244 23.61 3.76 7.12
CA SER A 244 22.18 3.45 7.01
C SER A 244 21.96 2.49 5.84
N SER A 245 21.10 1.49 6.01
CA SER A 245 20.70 0.61 4.91
C SER A 245 19.74 1.29 3.93
N ASN A 246 19.08 2.39 4.31
CA ASN A 246 18.23 3.19 3.45
C ASN A 246 18.20 4.66 3.91
N THR A 247 18.96 5.51 3.22
CA THR A 247 19.08 6.94 3.50
C THR A 247 17.82 7.74 3.20
N ASP A 248 16.90 7.23 2.36
CA ASP A 248 15.62 7.88 2.10
C ASP A 248 14.65 7.75 3.30
N VAL A 249 14.90 6.79 4.20
CA VAL A 249 14.14 6.60 5.44
C VAL A 249 14.81 7.31 6.61
N ALA A 250 16.10 7.03 6.87
CA ALA A 250 16.87 7.72 7.89
C ALA A 250 18.37 7.76 7.54
N THR A 251 19.03 8.86 7.85
CA THR A 251 20.48 9.03 7.72
C THR A 251 21.13 9.01 9.11
N VAL A 252 22.44 8.75 9.18
CA VAL A 252 23.23 8.82 10.41
C VAL A 252 24.52 9.59 10.13
N ASP A 253 24.90 10.51 11.01
CA ASP A 253 26.14 11.27 10.90
C ASP A 253 27.34 10.54 11.55
N GLU A 254 28.52 11.17 11.51
CA GLU A 254 29.75 10.62 12.09
C GLU A 254 29.70 10.49 13.62
N ASN A 255 28.83 11.24 14.28
CA ASN A 255 28.65 11.25 15.74
C ASN A 255 27.58 10.24 16.21
N GLY A 256 26.93 9.52 15.29
CA GLY A 256 25.82 8.61 15.61
C GLY A 256 24.46 9.31 15.73
N THR A 257 24.33 10.56 15.25
CA THR A 257 23.05 11.27 15.18
C THR A 257 22.25 10.78 13.98
N VAL A 258 21.13 10.12 14.25
CA VAL A 258 20.15 9.66 13.28
C VAL A 258 19.17 10.79 12.96
N HIS A 259 18.95 11.06 11.66
CA HIS A 259 17.94 12.00 11.16
C HIS A 259 16.84 11.23 10.41
N ALA A 260 15.59 11.41 10.80
CA ALA A 260 14.44 10.78 10.15
C ALA A 260 14.03 11.56 8.88
N ILE A 261 14.15 10.93 7.71
CA ILE A 261 13.97 11.56 6.39
C ILE A 261 12.60 11.24 5.78
N GLY A 262 12.21 9.98 5.77
CA GLY A 262 11.03 9.48 5.05
C GLY A 262 10.39 8.29 5.73
N ALA A 263 9.13 8.03 5.39
CA ALA A 263 8.37 6.90 5.93
C ALA A 263 9.04 5.56 5.64
N GLY A 264 9.12 4.68 6.63
CA GLY A 264 9.56 3.29 6.45
C GLY A 264 10.41 2.77 7.60
N THR A 265 11.04 1.61 7.38
CA THR A 265 11.97 0.99 8.33
C THR A 265 13.34 0.83 7.68
N THR A 266 14.39 1.22 8.38
CA THR A 266 15.78 1.05 7.97
C THR A 266 16.64 0.56 9.13
N THR A 267 17.87 0.16 8.85
CA THR A 267 18.83 -0.31 9.85
C THR A 267 20.04 0.60 9.84
N ILE A 268 20.37 1.15 10.99
CA ILE A 268 21.62 1.87 11.24
C ILE A 268 22.64 0.89 11.80
N THR A 269 23.83 0.84 11.19
CA THR A 269 24.93 -0.05 11.57
C THR A 269 26.14 0.76 12.03
N ALA A 270 26.60 0.51 13.25
CA ALA A 270 27.90 0.97 13.75
C ALA A 270 28.94 -0.12 13.52
N THR A 271 30.06 0.21 12.87
CA THR A 271 31.15 -0.74 12.56
C THR A 271 32.47 -0.24 13.12
N THR A 272 33.17 -1.07 13.89
CA THR A 272 34.54 -0.77 14.36
C THR A 272 35.58 -1.02 13.26
N LYS A 273 36.83 -0.61 13.50
CA LYS A 273 37.94 -0.88 12.58
C LYS A 273 38.12 -2.39 12.32
N ASN A 274 37.96 -3.23 13.35
CA ASN A 274 38.06 -4.69 13.26
C ASN A 274 36.80 -5.38 12.76
N LYS A 275 35.87 -4.62 12.17
CA LYS A 275 34.65 -5.13 11.52
C LYS A 275 33.62 -5.73 12.47
N ASN A 276 33.73 -5.50 13.78
CA ASN A 276 32.64 -5.79 14.71
C ASN A 276 31.48 -4.82 14.44
N LYS A 277 30.24 -5.31 14.56
CA LYS A 277 29.03 -4.55 14.18
C LYS A 277 27.99 -4.55 15.29
N ALA A 278 27.34 -3.41 15.47
CA ALA A 278 26.10 -3.27 16.21
C ALA A 278 25.05 -2.62 15.32
N ILE A 279 23.79 -2.99 15.51
CA ILE A 279 22.68 -2.56 14.66
C ILE A 279 21.55 -1.96 15.49
N CYS A 280 20.88 -0.96 14.93
CA CYS A 280 19.64 -0.39 15.44
C CYS A 280 18.61 -0.32 14.31
N THR A 281 17.41 -0.84 14.54
CA THR A 281 16.29 -0.72 13.60
C THR A 281 15.56 0.59 13.83
N VAL A 282 15.48 1.44 12.81
CA VAL A 282 14.81 2.74 12.87
C VAL A 282 13.53 2.67 12.06
N THR A 283 12.39 2.91 12.70
CA THR A 283 11.08 3.04 12.05
C THR A 283 10.63 4.49 12.09
N VAL A 284 10.44 5.08 10.91
CA VAL A 284 10.02 6.46 10.72
C VAL A 284 8.57 6.49 10.24
N ASN A 285 7.72 7.21 10.97
CA ASN A 285 6.34 7.48 10.62
C ASN A 285 6.14 8.94 10.21
N ILE A 286 5.13 9.21 9.39
CA ILE A 286 4.75 10.58 9.03
C ILE A 286 3.41 10.88 9.68
N LYS A 287 3.33 11.96 10.45
CA LYS A 287 2.07 12.40 11.06
C LYS A 287 1.21 13.06 10.00
N GLU A 288 -0.02 12.59 9.85
CA GLU A 288 -1.05 13.30 9.12
C GLU A 288 -1.41 14.61 9.84
N THR A 289 -1.54 15.68 9.08
CA THR A 289 -1.81 17.04 9.59
C THR A 289 -3.18 17.55 9.17
N LYS A 290 -3.73 17.01 8.07
CA LYS A 290 -5.04 17.38 7.56
C LYS A 290 -5.64 16.22 6.77
N ILE A 291 -6.97 16.15 6.79
CA ILE A 291 -7.77 15.36 5.84
C ILE A 291 -8.75 16.31 5.15
N THR A 292 -9.05 16.05 3.88
CA THR A 292 -10.07 16.75 3.11
C THR A 292 -10.93 15.74 2.35
N LEU A 293 -12.15 16.13 2.00
CA LEU A 293 -12.98 15.40 1.03
C LEU A 293 -13.04 16.20 -0.27
N ASP A 294 -13.22 15.50 -1.39
CA ASP A 294 -13.45 16.09 -2.71
C ASP A 294 -14.75 16.93 -2.77
N LYS A 295 -15.71 16.64 -1.88
CA LYS A 295 -17.01 17.31 -1.79
C LYS A 295 -17.31 17.67 -0.33
N THR A 296 -17.84 18.87 -0.11
CA THR A 296 -18.32 19.34 1.21
C THR A 296 -19.84 19.31 1.33
N SER A 297 -20.56 19.24 0.21
CA SER A 297 -22.00 19.02 0.16
C SER A 297 -22.42 18.27 -1.10
N ILE A 298 -23.41 17.38 -0.99
CA ILE A 298 -24.01 16.65 -2.12
C ILE A 298 -25.53 16.68 -1.98
N LEU A 299 -26.23 16.80 -3.12
CA LEU A 299 -27.66 16.53 -3.25
C LEU A 299 -27.83 15.18 -3.94
N LEU A 300 -28.53 14.23 -3.30
CA LEU A 300 -28.79 12.90 -3.85
C LEU A 300 -30.26 12.56 -3.78
N ASP A 301 -30.76 11.84 -4.77
CA ASP A 301 -32.07 11.25 -4.67
C ASP A 301 -32.05 9.93 -3.90
N THR A 302 -33.16 9.63 -3.25
CA THR A 302 -33.35 8.38 -2.52
C THR A 302 -33.02 7.17 -3.40
N GLY A 303 -32.17 6.27 -2.89
CA GLY A 303 -31.67 5.09 -3.60
C GLY A 303 -30.41 5.33 -4.45
N LYS A 304 -30.02 6.59 -4.71
CA LYS A 304 -28.77 6.89 -5.42
C LYS A 304 -27.56 6.73 -4.50
N THR A 305 -26.40 6.52 -5.12
CA THR A 305 -25.13 6.37 -4.43
C THR A 305 -24.09 7.33 -4.99
N GLU A 306 -23.15 7.73 -4.15
CA GLU A 306 -22.03 8.59 -4.52
C GLU A 306 -20.77 8.12 -3.79
N ILE A 307 -19.59 8.48 -4.28
CA ILE A 307 -18.32 8.19 -3.62
C ILE A 307 -17.69 9.51 -3.17
N LEU A 308 -17.36 9.57 -1.87
CA LEU A 308 -16.55 10.61 -1.27
C LEU A 308 -15.09 10.16 -1.23
N THR A 309 -14.20 10.96 -1.79
CA THR A 309 -12.78 10.65 -1.91
C THR A 309 -11.97 11.47 -0.90
N PRO A 310 -11.41 10.83 0.15
CA PRO A 310 -10.58 11.52 1.12
C PRO A 310 -9.17 11.77 0.57
N THR A 311 -8.58 12.90 0.94
CA THR A 311 -7.15 13.21 0.72
C THR A 311 -6.50 13.55 2.06
N ILE A 312 -5.51 12.74 2.47
CA ILE A 312 -4.70 12.95 3.67
C ILE A 312 -3.44 13.76 3.29
N ILE A 313 -3.08 14.72 4.15
CA ILE A 313 -1.92 15.58 3.95
C ILE A 313 -0.94 15.43 5.14
N PRO A 314 0.35 15.17 4.87
CA PRO A 314 0.95 14.95 3.54
C PRO A 314 0.53 13.59 2.92
N ASN A 315 0.75 13.41 1.62
CA ASN A 315 0.29 12.22 0.88
C ASN A 315 1.16 10.96 1.08
N ASP A 316 2.31 11.12 1.75
CA ASP A 316 3.28 10.06 2.07
C ASP A 316 3.07 9.47 3.48
N VAL A 317 1.95 9.78 4.14
CA VAL A 317 1.58 9.21 5.45
C VAL A 317 1.51 7.68 5.37
N THR A 318 2.14 7.01 6.35
CA THR A 318 2.25 5.55 6.42
C THR A 318 0.92 4.86 6.66
N ASP A 319 0.02 5.49 7.43
CA ASP A 319 -1.31 4.96 7.75
C ASP A 319 -2.39 5.78 7.05
N GLN A 320 -2.98 5.22 6.00
CA GLN A 320 -4.07 5.86 5.23
C GLN A 320 -5.45 5.31 5.62
N THR A 321 -5.57 4.66 6.78
CA THR A 321 -6.86 4.12 7.22
C THR A 321 -7.83 5.24 7.59
N ILE A 322 -9.02 5.19 6.99
CA ILE A 322 -10.11 6.14 7.25
C ILE A 322 -11.29 5.41 7.88
N LYS A 323 -11.71 5.89 9.04
CA LYS A 323 -12.98 5.51 9.65
C LYS A 323 -14.08 6.43 9.13
N TRP A 324 -15.16 5.85 8.65
CA TRP A 324 -16.33 6.59 8.17
C TRP A 324 -17.47 6.51 9.17
N SER A 325 -18.27 7.57 9.24
CA SER A 325 -19.51 7.59 10.01
C SER A 325 -20.55 8.49 9.34
N SER A 326 -21.82 8.24 9.65
CA SER A 326 -22.95 9.07 9.25
C SER A 326 -23.63 9.59 10.50
N SER A 327 -24.03 10.87 10.50
CA SER A 327 -24.83 11.44 11.59
C SER A 327 -26.24 10.85 11.68
N ASN A 328 -26.74 10.22 10.61
CA ASN A 328 -28.01 9.51 10.58
C ASN A 328 -28.01 8.42 9.50
N THR A 329 -27.85 7.15 9.93
CA THR A 329 -27.78 5.97 9.04
C THR A 329 -29.11 5.57 8.43
N ASP A 330 -30.23 6.12 8.89
CA ASP A 330 -31.56 5.91 8.30
C ASP A 330 -31.78 6.83 7.09
N ILE A 331 -31.07 7.96 7.05
CA ILE A 331 -31.11 8.94 5.94
C ILE A 331 -29.99 8.65 4.92
N VAL A 332 -28.74 8.54 5.38
CA VAL A 332 -27.59 8.21 4.52
C VAL A 332 -26.70 7.20 5.24
N GLU A 333 -26.43 6.08 4.59
CA GLU A 333 -25.44 5.11 5.03
C GLU A 333 -24.12 5.35 4.29
N VAL A 334 -23.00 5.26 5.00
CA VAL A 334 -21.66 5.18 4.38
C VAL A 334 -21.15 3.76 4.53
N ILE A 335 -20.89 3.11 3.40
CA ILE A 335 -20.34 1.76 3.33
C ILE A 335 -18.82 1.83 3.10
N THR A 336 -18.21 0.80 2.50
CA THR A 336 -16.75 0.74 2.29
C THR A 336 -16.26 1.84 1.33
N ASN A 337 -15.06 2.36 1.62
CA ASN A 337 -14.33 3.32 0.78
C ASN A 337 -15.07 4.63 0.48
N GLY A 338 -15.84 5.17 1.44
CA GLY A 338 -16.51 6.46 1.28
C GLY A 338 -17.71 6.44 0.34
N LYS A 339 -18.18 5.25 -0.09
CA LYS A 339 -19.41 5.13 -0.87
C LYS A 339 -20.61 5.36 0.05
N VAL A 340 -21.40 6.37 -0.27
CA VAL A 340 -22.62 6.76 0.43
C VAL A 340 -23.85 6.25 -0.32
N ILE A 341 -24.88 5.85 0.41
CA ILE A 341 -26.17 5.38 -0.09
C ILE A 341 -27.26 6.25 0.53
N ALA A 342 -28.00 6.98 -0.30
CA ALA A 342 -29.17 7.74 0.12
C ALA A 342 -30.33 6.78 0.40
N LYS A 343 -30.84 6.73 1.63
CA LYS A 343 -31.89 5.79 2.06
C LYS A 343 -33.27 6.43 2.21
N ALA A 344 -33.32 7.66 2.70
CA ALA A 344 -34.56 8.38 2.95
C ALA A 344 -34.35 9.89 2.86
N VAL A 345 -35.41 10.63 2.53
CA VAL A 345 -35.41 12.10 2.49
C VAL A 345 -34.93 12.69 3.81
N GLY A 346 -34.04 13.68 3.72
CA GLY A 346 -33.54 14.40 4.88
C GLY A 346 -32.11 14.85 4.68
N LYS A 347 -31.41 15.14 5.78
CA LYS A 347 -30.02 15.59 5.75
C LYS A 347 -29.20 14.80 6.76
N ALA A 348 -28.03 14.35 6.33
CA ALA A 348 -27.04 13.68 7.17
C ALA A 348 -25.63 14.17 6.82
N THR A 349 -24.76 14.27 7.82
CA THR A 349 -23.35 14.58 7.62
C THR A 349 -22.55 13.29 7.62
N ILE A 350 -21.73 13.11 6.60
CA ILE A 350 -20.78 12.02 6.48
C ILE A 350 -19.42 12.52 6.92
N THR A 351 -18.82 11.84 7.89
CA THR A 351 -17.54 12.22 8.50
C THR A 351 -16.49 11.15 8.21
N ALA A 352 -15.40 11.55 7.59
CA ALA A 352 -14.17 10.79 7.44
C ALA A 352 -13.21 11.14 8.58
N THR A 353 -12.67 10.15 9.27
CA THR A 353 -11.77 10.33 10.41
C THR A 353 -10.49 9.52 10.24
N THR A 354 -9.33 10.18 10.33
CA THR A 354 -8.02 9.53 10.35
C THR A 354 -7.77 8.85 11.71
N LYS A 355 -6.78 7.96 11.79
CA LYS A 355 -6.43 7.28 13.04
C LYS A 355 -6.04 8.23 14.17
N ASN A 356 -5.37 9.35 13.86
CA ASN A 356 -5.03 10.38 14.85
C ASN A 356 -6.19 11.35 15.19
N GLY A 357 -7.39 11.15 14.63
CA GLY A 357 -8.60 11.89 14.99
C GLY A 357 -8.87 13.16 14.18
N LEU A 358 -8.14 13.43 13.09
CA LEU A 358 -8.49 14.51 12.17
C LEU A 358 -9.76 14.15 11.41
N ILE A 359 -10.61 15.14 11.16
CA ILE A 359 -11.92 14.96 10.52
C ILE A 359 -12.07 15.78 9.25
N ALA A 360 -12.80 15.24 8.27
CA ALA A 360 -13.37 15.96 7.15
C ALA A 360 -14.83 15.55 6.98
N GLU A 361 -15.68 16.50 6.59
CA GLU A 361 -17.12 16.32 6.58
C GLU A 361 -17.74 16.69 5.23
N CYS A 362 -18.77 15.95 4.86
CA CYS A 362 -19.64 16.26 3.73
C CYS A 362 -21.10 16.20 4.18
N THR A 363 -21.84 17.28 3.95
CA THR A 363 -23.29 17.30 4.13
C THR A 363 -23.98 16.64 2.95
N VAL A 364 -24.72 15.56 3.18
CA VAL A 364 -25.57 14.94 2.17
C VAL A 364 -27.02 15.32 2.42
N THR A 365 -27.63 15.99 1.45
CA THR A 365 -29.07 16.26 1.44
C THR A 365 -29.71 15.23 0.51
N VAL A 366 -30.64 14.45 1.05
CA VAL A 366 -31.39 13.45 0.30
C VAL A 366 -32.76 14.01 -0.04
N THR A 367 -33.06 14.04 -1.33
CA THR A 367 -34.38 14.38 -1.89
C THR A 367 -35.09 13.12 -2.38
N GLU A 368 -36.37 13.25 -2.64
CA GLU A 368 -37.15 12.25 -3.38
C GLU A 368 -37.80 13.02 -4.52
N HIS A 369 -37.36 12.74 -5.75
CA HIS A 369 -38.09 13.17 -6.93
C HIS A 369 -39.09 12.10 -7.34
N THR A 370 -40.13 12.57 -7.98
CA THR A 370 -41.15 11.76 -8.63
C THR A 370 -40.56 11.05 -9.81
N ASN A 371 -40.69 9.73 -9.84
CA ASN A 371 -40.17 8.93 -10.93
C ASN A 371 -41.22 8.89 -12.04
N ILE A 372 -40.90 9.48 -13.18
CA ILE A 372 -41.80 9.58 -14.33
C ILE A 372 -41.47 8.43 -15.28
N GLY A 373 -42.41 7.49 -15.39
CA GLY A 373 -42.36 6.37 -16.31
C GLY A 373 -43.24 6.61 -17.52
N ILE A 374 -42.93 5.98 -18.65
CA ILE A 374 -43.82 5.96 -19.81
C ILE A 374 -43.96 4.55 -20.38
N TRP A 375 -45.18 4.10 -20.65
CA TRP A 375 -45.42 2.86 -21.36
C TRP A 375 -44.84 2.91 -22.76
N TYR A 376 -44.08 1.90 -23.12
CA TYR A 376 -43.39 1.78 -24.39
C TYR A 376 -43.72 0.43 -25.00
N SER A 377 -44.47 0.47 -26.09
CA SER A 377 -44.83 -0.69 -26.88
C SER A 377 -43.58 -1.16 -27.62
N THR A 378 -43.17 -2.41 -27.37
CA THR A 378 -42.02 -3.01 -28.04
C THR A 378 -42.37 -3.56 -29.42
N TRP A 379 -43.61 -3.38 -29.87
CA TRP A 379 -44.14 -3.87 -31.14
C TRP A 379 -43.82 -2.93 -32.32
N TYR A 380 -44.35 -3.23 -33.50
CA TYR A 380 -44.34 -2.29 -34.63
C TYR A 380 -45.18 -1.05 -34.30
N SER A 381 -44.76 0.11 -34.80
CA SER A 381 -45.53 1.37 -34.66
C SER A 381 -46.92 1.35 -35.32
N ASN A 382 -47.17 0.37 -36.17
CA ASN A 382 -48.46 0.01 -36.69
C ASN A 382 -48.50 -1.52 -36.81
N GLU A 383 -49.56 -2.17 -36.34
CA GLU A 383 -49.67 -3.63 -36.50
C GLU A 383 -49.83 -4.07 -37.97
N SER A 384 -49.94 -3.14 -38.92
CA SER A 384 -49.83 -3.43 -40.36
C SER A 384 -48.40 -3.71 -40.86
N GLY A 385 -47.36 -3.53 -40.03
CA GLY A 385 -46.03 -4.09 -40.28
C GLY A 385 -45.91 -5.58 -39.94
N TYR A 386 -46.87 -6.12 -39.17
CA TYR A 386 -47.03 -7.55 -38.97
C TYR A 386 -47.75 -8.12 -40.19
N THR A 387 -46.98 -8.73 -41.08
CA THR A 387 -47.55 -9.25 -42.33
C THR A 387 -48.34 -10.53 -42.07
N ARG A 388 -49.23 -10.88 -42.98
CA ARG A 388 -49.83 -12.22 -43.00
C ARG A 388 -48.75 -13.32 -43.05
N GLU A 389 -47.59 -13.04 -43.64
CA GLU A 389 -46.45 -13.95 -43.69
C GLU A 389 -45.74 -14.09 -42.32
N ASP A 390 -45.67 -13.01 -41.51
CA ASP A 390 -45.21 -13.07 -40.12
C ASP A 390 -46.17 -13.88 -39.25
N CYS A 391 -47.48 -13.67 -39.41
CA CYS A 391 -48.51 -14.49 -38.77
C CYS A 391 -48.41 -15.97 -39.17
N GLU A 392 -48.26 -16.27 -40.46
CA GLU A 392 -48.12 -17.63 -40.97
C GLU A 392 -46.79 -18.29 -40.58
N ARG A 393 -45.72 -17.51 -40.36
CA ARG A 393 -44.46 -17.99 -39.78
C ARG A 393 -44.67 -18.40 -38.31
N ASP A 394 -45.34 -17.56 -37.54
CA ASP A 394 -45.57 -17.79 -36.11
C ASP A 394 -46.57 -18.95 -35.89
N ASP A 395 -47.58 -19.10 -36.76
CA ASP A 395 -48.48 -20.26 -36.78
C ASP A 395 -47.75 -21.57 -37.14
N LYS A 396 -46.70 -21.54 -37.97
CA LYS A 396 -45.88 -22.73 -38.26
C LYS A 396 -44.97 -23.10 -37.10
N LEU A 397 -44.49 -22.12 -36.34
CA LEU A 397 -43.70 -22.34 -35.13
C LEU A 397 -44.59 -22.85 -33.98
N SER A 398 -45.85 -22.41 -33.90
CA SER A 398 -46.79 -22.85 -32.88
C SER A 398 -47.34 -24.27 -33.10
N GLN A 399 -47.37 -24.77 -34.33
CA GLN A 399 -47.71 -26.18 -34.64
C GLN A 399 -46.71 -27.20 -34.05
N GLN A 400 -45.56 -26.75 -33.54
CA GLN A 400 -44.61 -27.61 -32.80
C GLN A 400 -44.94 -27.73 -31.30
N ASP A 401 -45.92 -26.98 -30.77
CA ASP A 401 -46.41 -27.07 -29.38
C ASP A 401 -47.96 -27.07 -29.32
N PRO A 402 -48.61 -28.24 -29.52
CA PRO A 402 -50.05 -28.36 -29.73
C PRO A 402 -50.92 -28.16 -28.47
N GLY A 403 -50.31 -27.91 -27.29
CA GLY A 403 -51.04 -27.73 -26.02
C GLY A 403 -51.46 -26.29 -25.71
N ARG A 404 -51.01 -25.32 -26.50
CA ARG A 404 -51.14 -23.88 -26.19
C ARG A 404 -51.87 -23.17 -27.32
N ASN A 405 -52.88 -22.37 -26.96
CA ASN A 405 -53.71 -21.64 -27.92
C ASN A 405 -52.93 -20.43 -28.46
N HIS A 406 -52.04 -20.67 -29.42
CA HIS A 406 -51.11 -19.70 -29.98
C HIS A 406 -51.58 -19.02 -31.26
N GLY A 407 -52.87 -19.08 -31.60
CA GLY A 407 -53.35 -18.46 -32.84
C GLY A 407 -53.06 -16.95 -32.84
N CYS A 408 -52.82 -16.38 -34.02
CA CYS A 408 -52.88 -14.94 -34.31
C CYS A 408 -54.26 -14.35 -33.95
N GLY A 409 -54.63 -14.33 -32.66
CA GLY A 409 -55.99 -14.08 -32.18
C GLY A 409 -56.40 -12.61 -32.33
N PRO A 410 -56.46 -11.81 -31.24
CA PRO A 410 -56.94 -10.43 -31.32
C PRO A 410 -56.12 -9.54 -32.27
N HIS A 411 -54.90 -9.93 -32.62
CA HIS A 411 -54.01 -9.21 -33.56
C HIS A 411 -54.52 -9.16 -35.00
N ASN A 412 -55.28 -10.17 -35.43
CA ASN A 412 -56.03 -10.07 -36.69
C ASN A 412 -57.12 -8.98 -36.64
N PHE A 413 -57.58 -8.59 -35.45
CA PHE A 413 -58.55 -7.50 -35.27
C PHE A 413 -57.87 -6.14 -35.46
N TRP A 414 -56.70 -5.92 -34.87
CA TRP A 414 -55.96 -4.65 -34.97
C TRP A 414 -55.38 -4.40 -36.38
N MET A 415 -54.94 -5.45 -37.08
CA MET A 415 -54.58 -5.40 -38.50
C MET A 415 -55.75 -4.97 -39.41
N GLN A 416 -57.00 -5.30 -39.05
CA GLN A 416 -58.20 -4.96 -39.85
C GLN A 416 -58.58 -3.48 -39.78
N HIS A 417 -58.11 -2.74 -38.77
CA HIS A 417 -58.52 -1.36 -38.55
C HIS A 417 -57.65 -0.29 -39.22
N ASN A 418 -56.62 -0.71 -39.98
CA ASN A 418 -55.84 0.16 -40.88
C ASN A 418 -55.46 1.50 -40.20
N ILE A 419 -54.84 1.40 -39.01
CA ILE A 419 -54.52 2.54 -38.17
C ILE A 419 -53.47 3.39 -38.87
N LYS A 420 -53.89 4.53 -39.44
CA LYS A 420 -53.05 5.40 -40.29
C LYS A 420 -52.29 6.46 -39.51
N TYR A 421 -51.92 6.16 -38.27
CA TYR A 421 -51.02 7.01 -37.50
C TYR A 421 -49.61 6.80 -38.06
N GLU A 422 -49.00 7.87 -38.54
CA GLU A 422 -47.64 7.85 -39.06
C GLU A 422 -46.75 8.57 -38.04
N ALA A 423 -45.92 7.82 -37.33
CA ALA A 423 -45.00 8.35 -36.35
C ALA A 423 -43.90 9.18 -37.00
N LYS A 424 -43.44 10.23 -36.32
CA LYS A 424 -42.26 10.96 -36.75
C LYS A 424 -41.01 10.11 -36.56
N LEU A 425 -40.33 9.83 -37.66
CA LEU A 425 -39.11 9.03 -37.72
C LEU A 425 -37.87 9.91 -37.53
N LYS A 426 -36.72 9.28 -37.23
CA LYS A 426 -35.41 9.92 -37.09
C LYS A 426 -35.01 10.78 -38.29
N ASN A 427 -35.34 10.33 -39.51
CA ASN A 427 -35.04 11.05 -40.75
C ASN A 427 -35.93 12.29 -40.98
N GLY A 428 -36.89 12.56 -40.09
CA GLY A 428 -37.82 13.68 -40.16
C GLY A 428 -39.11 13.40 -40.95
N SER A 429 -39.24 12.26 -41.63
CA SER A 429 -40.48 11.86 -42.30
C SER A 429 -41.50 11.29 -41.31
N TYR A 430 -42.76 11.23 -41.73
CA TYR A 430 -43.80 10.50 -41.03
C TYR A 430 -43.94 9.12 -41.66
N GLY A 431 -44.00 8.07 -40.84
CA GLY A 431 -44.17 6.72 -41.31
C GLY A 431 -44.19 5.71 -40.18
N HIS A 432 -43.84 4.48 -40.51
CA HIS A 432 -43.83 3.37 -39.58
C HIS A 432 -42.41 2.93 -39.27
N TYR A 433 -42.21 2.48 -38.04
CA TYR A 433 -40.96 1.93 -37.56
C TYR A 433 -41.13 0.57 -36.90
N ASP A 434 -39.99 -0.10 -36.80
CA ASP A 434 -39.76 -1.39 -36.18
C ASP A 434 -38.78 -1.16 -35.01
N THR A 435 -39.11 -1.65 -33.81
CA THR A 435 -38.24 -1.53 -32.60
C THR A 435 -36.95 -2.35 -32.67
N LEU A 436 -36.79 -3.23 -33.67
CA LEU A 436 -35.52 -3.87 -34.03
C LEU A 436 -34.55 -2.87 -34.67
N ASP A 437 -35.05 -1.76 -35.23
CA ASP A 437 -34.23 -0.64 -35.66
C ASP A 437 -33.72 0.15 -34.45
N GLY A 438 -32.53 -0.24 -33.97
CA GLY A 438 -31.89 0.42 -32.84
C GLY A 438 -31.56 1.89 -33.07
N GLU A 439 -31.46 2.37 -34.33
CA GLU A 439 -31.25 3.79 -34.59
C GLU A 439 -32.50 4.61 -34.34
N GLU A 440 -33.65 4.09 -34.72
CA GLU A 440 -34.95 4.71 -34.47
C GLU A 440 -35.29 4.67 -32.98
N VAL A 441 -35.04 3.53 -32.30
CA VAL A 441 -35.18 3.43 -30.84
C VAL A 441 -34.25 4.42 -30.14
N MET A 442 -32.98 4.55 -30.56
CA MET A 442 -32.04 5.53 -29.98
C MET A 442 -32.58 6.96 -30.12
N TYR A 443 -33.11 7.33 -31.28
CA TYR A 443 -33.72 8.64 -31.48
C TYR A 443 -34.90 8.85 -30.52
N GLN A 444 -35.78 7.87 -30.37
CA GLN A 444 -36.91 7.96 -29.45
C GLN A 444 -36.46 8.07 -27.99
N LEU A 445 -35.43 7.33 -27.56
CA LEU A 445 -34.84 7.45 -26.23
C LEU A 445 -34.24 8.84 -25.97
N GLU A 446 -33.59 9.45 -26.95
CA GLU A 446 -33.10 10.83 -26.86
C GLU A 446 -34.26 11.81 -26.62
N GLN A 447 -35.39 11.60 -27.30
CA GLN A 447 -36.59 12.43 -27.11
C GLN A 447 -37.23 12.20 -25.74
N ILE A 448 -37.44 10.95 -25.34
CA ILE A 448 -37.98 10.55 -24.04
C ILE A 448 -37.14 11.15 -22.91
N LYS A 449 -35.82 10.98 -22.97
CA LYS A 449 -34.94 11.50 -21.91
C LYS A 449 -34.90 13.03 -21.90
N SER A 450 -34.89 13.68 -23.06
CA SER A 450 -34.97 15.15 -23.14
C SER A 450 -36.26 15.74 -22.55
N ALA A 451 -37.33 14.93 -22.48
CA ALA A 451 -38.59 15.32 -21.84
C ALA A 451 -38.56 15.21 -20.31
N GLY A 452 -37.50 14.66 -19.70
CA GLY A 452 -37.38 14.47 -18.25
C GLY A 452 -37.99 13.18 -17.72
N ILE A 453 -38.15 12.16 -18.59
CA ILE A 453 -38.66 10.83 -18.25
C ILE A 453 -37.51 9.95 -17.74
N ASP A 454 -37.77 9.21 -16.66
CA ASP A 454 -36.75 8.48 -15.90
C ASP A 454 -36.61 7.03 -16.36
N PHE A 455 -37.72 6.41 -16.75
CA PHE A 455 -37.74 5.03 -17.23
C PHE A 455 -38.86 4.76 -18.22
N ILE A 456 -38.70 3.70 -19.01
CA ILE A 456 -39.77 3.15 -19.85
C ILE A 456 -40.38 1.90 -19.21
N VAL A 457 -41.68 1.70 -19.38
CA VAL A 457 -42.39 0.47 -19.04
C VAL A 457 -42.52 -0.35 -20.31
N MET A 458 -41.69 -1.37 -20.47
CA MET A 458 -41.70 -2.20 -21.67
C MET A 458 -42.88 -3.16 -21.62
N ASP A 459 -43.79 -3.02 -22.58
CA ASP A 459 -44.91 -3.93 -22.75
C ASP A 459 -44.42 -5.28 -23.31
N GLN A 460 -44.61 -6.35 -22.53
CA GLN A 460 -44.27 -7.73 -22.85
C GLN A 460 -45.47 -8.67 -22.59
N THR A 461 -46.68 -8.17 -22.81
CA THR A 461 -47.93 -8.77 -22.33
C THR A 461 -48.35 -10.10 -22.97
N ASN A 462 -47.68 -10.55 -24.03
CA ASN A 462 -48.06 -11.73 -24.80
C ASN A 462 -47.18 -12.96 -24.57
N TYR A 463 -46.60 -13.14 -23.38
CA TYR A 463 -45.56 -14.13 -23.12
C TYR A 463 -44.26 -13.77 -23.85
N ILE A 464 -43.15 -13.73 -23.12
CA ILE A 464 -41.93 -13.20 -23.72
C ILE A 464 -41.37 -14.11 -24.84
N HIS A 465 -41.59 -15.42 -24.74
CA HIS A 465 -41.04 -16.43 -25.67
C HIS A 465 -42.03 -16.95 -26.73
N THR A 466 -43.22 -16.36 -26.89
CA THR A 466 -44.16 -16.78 -27.95
C THR A 466 -43.68 -16.40 -29.35
N GLY A 467 -44.22 -17.08 -30.37
CA GLY A 467 -44.00 -16.70 -31.78
C GLY A 467 -42.54 -16.76 -32.22
N GLY A 468 -41.75 -17.69 -31.68
CA GLY A 468 -40.32 -17.79 -31.98
C GLY A 468 -39.47 -16.66 -31.39
N ASN A 469 -39.80 -16.20 -30.18
CA ASN A 469 -39.11 -15.11 -29.46
C ASN A 469 -39.37 -13.69 -30.01
N PHE A 470 -40.47 -13.48 -30.73
CA PHE A 470 -40.77 -12.16 -31.31
C PHE A 470 -40.78 -11.01 -30.28
N VAL A 471 -41.50 -11.19 -29.16
CA VAL A 471 -41.58 -10.18 -28.08
C VAL A 471 -40.23 -10.03 -27.35
N TYR A 472 -39.59 -11.16 -27.09
CA TYR A 472 -38.26 -11.23 -26.48
C TYR A 472 -37.23 -10.43 -27.28
N ASP A 473 -37.08 -10.70 -28.57
CA ASP A 473 -36.04 -10.11 -29.42
C ASP A 473 -36.17 -8.59 -29.49
N ARG A 474 -37.41 -8.10 -29.57
CA ARG A 474 -37.71 -6.66 -29.60
C ARG A 474 -37.45 -5.98 -28.26
N SER A 475 -37.93 -6.59 -27.18
CA SER A 475 -37.67 -6.10 -25.83
C SER A 475 -36.17 -6.09 -25.52
N ARG A 476 -35.45 -7.14 -25.93
CA ARG A 476 -34.01 -7.24 -25.80
C ARG A 476 -33.31 -6.14 -26.59
N LYS A 477 -33.73 -5.89 -27.84
CA LYS A 477 -33.16 -4.81 -28.66
C LYS A 477 -33.36 -3.44 -28.03
N VAL A 478 -34.53 -3.16 -27.47
CA VAL A 478 -34.78 -1.89 -26.75
C VAL A 478 -33.86 -1.78 -25.53
N ALA A 479 -33.75 -2.84 -24.72
CA ALA A 479 -32.87 -2.86 -23.55
C ALA A 479 -31.38 -2.69 -23.91
N GLU A 480 -30.91 -3.32 -25.00
CA GLU A 480 -29.55 -3.14 -25.54
C GLU A 480 -29.34 -1.69 -26.02
N THR A 481 -30.35 -1.09 -26.65
CA THR A 481 -30.28 0.30 -27.11
C THR A 481 -30.25 1.28 -25.93
N ILE A 482 -30.94 0.98 -24.82
CA ILE A 482 -30.81 1.71 -23.55
C ILE A 482 -29.39 1.62 -23.00
N THR A 483 -28.76 0.45 -23.05
CA THR A 483 -27.34 0.31 -22.67
C THR A 483 -26.45 1.21 -23.52
N LEU A 484 -26.62 1.17 -24.84
CA LEU A 484 -25.86 2.03 -25.76
C LEU A 484 -26.10 3.51 -25.48
N TYR A 485 -27.35 3.91 -25.20
CA TYR A 485 -27.69 5.29 -24.84
C TYR A 485 -26.93 5.70 -23.56
N ASN A 486 -27.00 4.87 -22.52
CA ASN A 486 -26.40 5.18 -21.22
C ASN A 486 -24.87 5.13 -21.22
N GLU A 487 -24.23 4.45 -22.17
CA GLU A 487 -22.76 4.36 -22.26
C GLU A 487 -22.12 5.49 -23.07
N LYS A 488 -22.90 6.32 -23.78
CA LYS A 488 -22.40 7.54 -24.42
C LYS A 488 -21.85 8.51 -23.35
N LYS A 489 -20.67 9.09 -23.60
CA LYS A 489 -19.91 9.92 -22.64
C LYS A 489 -20.63 11.20 -22.22
N ASP A 490 -21.38 11.79 -23.14
CA ASP A 490 -22.15 13.02 -22.94
C ASP A 490 -23.49 12.77 -22.23
N HIS A 491 -23.93 11.51 -22.10
CA HIS A 491 -25.14 11.16 -21.38
C HIS A 491 -24.82 10.94 -19.89
N THR A 492 -24.84 12.01 -19.11
CA THR A 492 -24.62 11.95 -17.66
C THR A 492 -25.86 11.46 -16.91
N ASP A 493 -27.05 11.74 -17.42
CA ASP A 493 -28.32 11.31 -16.86
C ASP A 493 -28.82 10.05 -17.57
N LYS A 494 -29.17 9.02 -16.80
CA LYS A 494 -29.44 7.67 -17.33
C LYS A 494 -30.93 7.44 -17.53
N ILE A 495 -31.27 6.63 -18.52
CA ILE A 495 -32.63 6.11 -18.70
C ILE A 495 -32.67 4.64 -18.31
N TYR A 496 -33.73 4.23 -17.62
CA TYR A 496 -33.90 2.85 -17.17
C TYR A 496 -35.11 2.21 -17.83
N TYR A 497 -35.32 0.92 -17.61
CA TYR A 497 -36.53 0.23 -18.04
C TYR A 497 -37.11 -0.65 -16.94
N VAL A 498 -38.41 -0.92 -17.03
CA VAL A 498 -39.09 -1.97 -16.28
C VAL A 498 -39.74 -2.94 -17.25
N SER A 499 -39.93 -4.17 -16.79
CA SER A 499 -40.61 -5.22 -17.55
C SER A 499 -42.08 -5.29 -17.12
N ALA A 500 -42.99 -5.38 -18.09
CA ALA A 500 -44.42 -5.59 -17.83
C ALA A 500 -44.91 -6.88 -18.49
N VAL A 501 -45.41 -7.82 -17.68
CA VAL A 501 -45.82 -9.16 -18.13
C VAL A 501 -47.34 -9.31 -18.07
N GLY A 502 -47.92 -10.11 -18.97
CA GLY A 502 -49.37 -10.17 -19.16
C GLY A 502 -49.90 -11.49 -19.69
N GLY A 503 -49.07 -12.54 -19.80
CA GLY A 503 -49.47 -13.83 -20.34
C GLY A 503 -50.61 -14.49 -19.53
N ASN A 504 -50.72 -14.13 -18.25
CA ASN A 504 -51.82 -14.56 -17.37
C ASN A 504 -53.22 -14.26 -17.91
N GLN A 505 -53.40 -13.26 -18.78
CA GLN A 505 -54.71 -12.89 -19.31
C GLN A 505 -55.37 -14.00 -20.14
N TRP A 506 -54.56 -14.95 -20.65
CA TRP A 506 -55.01 -16.07 -21.46
C TRP A 506 -55.35 -17.32 -20.65
N GLU A 507 -55.09 -17.29 -19.35
CA GLU A 507 -55.30 -18.42 -18.45
C GLU A 507 -56.72 -18.43 -17.85
N LYS A 508 -57.30 -19.62 -17.71
CA LYS A 508 -58.71 -19.79 -17.35
C LYS A 508 -58.96 -19.70 -15.85
N THR A 509 -58.04 -20.20 -15.03
CA THR A 509 -58.22 -20.28 -13.57
C THR A 509 -57.24 -19.36 -12.85
N ASP A 510 -57.59 -18.92 -11.64
CA ASP A 510 -56.72 -18.05 -10.85
C ASP A 510 -55.38 -18.71 -10.50
N ILE A 511 -55.37 -20.04 -10.30
CA ILE A 511 -54.12 -20.78 -10.06
C ILE A 511 -53.24 -20.80 -11.31
N ASP A 512 -53.83 -21.01 -12.49
CA ASP A 512 -53.07 -21.00 -13.76
C ASP A 512 -52.54 -19.59 -14.05
N LYS A 513 -53.33 -18.54 -13.79
CA LYS A 513 -52.88 -17.13 -13.87
C LYS A 513 -51.69 -16.85 -12.97
N ALA A 514 -51.75 -17.31 -11.72
CA ALA A 514 -50.67 -17.12 -10.76
C ALA A 514 -49.39 -17.85 -11.19
N ASN A 515 -49.51 -19.12 -11.56
CA ASN A 515 -48.38 -19.93 -12.02
C ASN A 515 -47.74 -19.32 -13.28
N ARG A 516 -48.58 -18.92 -14.25
CA ARG A 516 -48.16 -18.24 -15.47
C ARG A 516 -47.35 -16.98 -15.18
N THR A 517 -47.82 -16.17 -14.24
CA THR A 517 -47.14 -14.92 -13.87
C THR A 517 -45.81 -15.18 -13.16
N ASP A 518 -45.72 -16.23 -12.33
CA ASP A 518 -44.47 -16.61 -11.66
C ASP A 518 -43.44 -17.19 -12.65
N GLU A 519 -43.89 -17.92 -13.68
CA GLU A 519 -43.06 -18.37 -14.81
C GLU A 519 -42.50 -17.18 -15.60
N GLU A 520 -43.36 -16.21 -15.99
CA GLU A 520 -42.90 -15.01 -16.69
C GLU A 520 -41.92 -14.19 -15.82
N ALA A 521 -42.13 -14.13 -14.50
CA ALA A 521 -41.19 -13.48 -13.59
C ALA A 521 -39.80 -14.16 -13.58
N GLU A 522 -39.74 -15.48 -13.71
CA GLU A 522 -38.48 -16.21 -13.86
C GLU A 522 -37.76 -15.89 -15.17
N ASP A 523 -38.51 -15.85 -16.28
CA ASP A 523 -37.98 -15.52 -17.60
C ASP A 523 -37.38 -14.11 -17.62
N ILE A 524 -38.09 -13.12 -17.05
CA ILE A 524 -37.60 -11.75 -16.89
C ILE A 524 -36.34 -11.72 -16.03
N TRP A 525 -36.34 -12.44 -14.91
CA TRP A 525 -35.18 -12.49 -14.02
C TRP A 525 -33.94 -13.00 -14.75
N ASN A 526 -34.06 -14.13 -15.45
CA ASN A 526 -32.94 -14.78 -16.11
C ASN A 526 -32.47 -14.02 -17.36
N SER A 527 -33.41 -13.45 -18.12
CA SER A 527 -33.11 -12.88 -19.43
C SER A 527 -32.77 -11.39 -19.41
N PHE A 528 -33.30 -10.63 -18.45
CA PHE A 528 -33.15 -9.17 -18.41
C PHE A 528 -32.43 -8.72 -17.15
N VAL A 529 -32.86 -9.17 -15.97
CA VAL A 529 -32.30 -8.68 -14.70
C VAL A 529 -30.87 -9.18 -14.48
N MET A 530 -30.62 -10.48 -14.72
CA MET A 530 -29.32 -11.10 -14.49
C MET A 530 -28.31 -10.90 -15.64
N ASP A 531 -28.74 -10.34 -16.76
CA ASP A 531 -27.87 -10.05 -17.90
C ASP A 531 -26.89 -8.92 -17.54
N LYS A 532 -25.59 -9.15 -17.76
CA LYS A 532 -24.52 -8.23 -17.35
C LYS A 532 -24.50 -6.93 -18.16
N VAL A 533 -25.08 -6.94 -19.36
CA VAL A 533 -25.06 -5.81 -20.30
C VAL A 533 -26.29 -4.95 -20.09
N ILE A 534 -27.48 -5.54 -20.10
CA ILE A 534 -28.75 -4.81 -20.03
C ILE A 534 -29.30 -4.68 -18.61
N GLY A 535 -29.05 -5.67 -17.75
CA GLY A 535 -29.66 -5.75 -16.41
C GLY A 535 -29.27 -4.63 -15.46
N LYS A 536 -28.09 -4.02 -15.65
CA LYS A 536 -27.66 -2.83 -14.88
C LYS A 536 -28.54 -1.59 -15.08
N TYR A 537 -29.37 -1.58 -16.13
CA TYR A 537 -30.33 -0.50 -16.40
C TYR A 537 -31.79 -0.93 -16.23
N HIS A 538 -32.02 -2.14 -15.70
CA HIS A 538 -33.32 -2.46 -15.13
C HIS A 538 -33.57 -1.54 -13.92
N TYR A 539 -34.76 -0.98 -13.80
CA TYR A 539 -35.10 -0.07 -12.71
C TYR A 539 -35.35 -0.85 -11.41
N TYR A 540 -34.77 -0.36 -10.30
CA TYR A 540 -34.90 -0.95 -8.97
C TYR A 540 -35.70 -0.04 -8.05
N TYR A 541 -36.56 -0.65 -7.25
CA TYR A 541 -37.32 0.01 -6.20
C TYR A 541 -37.26 -0.80 -4.92
N ASN A 542 -36.90 -0.14 -3.81
CA ASN A 542 -36.70 -0.77 -2.50
C ASN A 542 -35.75 -1.98 -2.54
N GLY A 543 -34.65 -1.85 -3.30
CA GLY A 543 -33.61 -2.87 -3.41
C GLY A 543 -33.94 -4.06 -4.32
N LYS A 544 -35.09 -4.08 -4.99
CA LYS A 544 -35.50 -5.12 -5.94
C LYS A 544 -35.83 -4.55 -7.32
N PRO A 545 -35.60 -5.28 -8.43
CA PRO A 545 -36.09 -4.86 -9.73
C PRO A 545 -37.62 -4.74 -9.72
N ILE A 546 -38.16 -3.76 -10.42
CA ILE A 546 -39.62 -3.64 -10.59
C ILE A 546 -40.13 -4.69 -11.58
N LEU A 547 -41.26 -5.33 -11.29
CA LEU A 547 -42.03 -6.08 -12.29
C LEU A 547 -43.46 -5.56 -12.29
N VAL A 548 -43.97 -5.21 -13.46
CA VAL A 548 -45.37 -4.80 -13.63
C VAL A 548 -46.17 -6.01 -14.09
N ILE A 549 -47.24 -6.33 -13.38
CA ILE A 549 -48.15 -7.43 -13.73
C ILE A 549 -49.41 -6.84 -14.33
N TYR A 550 -49.61 -7.11 -15.61
CA TYR A 550 -50.81 -6.74 -16.35
C TYR A 550 -51.88 -7.82 -16.23
N GLY A 551 -53.09 -7.43 -15.83
CA GLY A 551 -54.25 -8.32 -15.82
C GLY A 551 -55.27 -7.94 -14.74
N ASN A 552 -56.55 -8.18 -15.05
CA ASN A 552 -57.65 -7.85 -14.16
C ASN A 552 -57.68 -8.76 -12.92
N GLY A 553 -57.66 -8.13 -11.74
CA GLY A 553 -57.73 -8.83 -10.45
C GLY A 553 -56.43 -9.51 -10.00
N MET A 554 -55.32 -9.28 -10.71
CA MET A 554 -54.07 -9.98 -10.44
C MET A 554 -53.48 -9.73 -9.04
N GLU A 555 -53.69 -8.55 -8.45
CA GLU A 555 -53.24 -8.30 -7.07
C GLU A 555 -53.84 -9.31 -6.08
N ASN A 556 -55.15 -9.57 -6.17
CA ASN A 556 -55.79 -10.55 -5.30
C ASN A 556 -55.31 -11.97 -5.59
N ILE A 557 -55.14 -12.31 -6.87
CA ILE A 557 -54.70 -13.64 -7.30
C ILE A 557 -53.28 -13.93 -6.77
N ILE A 558 -52.34 -13.01 -6.95
CA ILE A 558 -50.94 -13.15 -6.51
C ILE A 558 -50.81 -13.09 -4.99
N ASN A 559 -51.60 -12.25 -4.31
CA ASN A 559 -51.61 -12.23 -2.84
C ASN A 559 -52.05 -13.57 -2.23
N ASN A 560 -52.92 -14.31 -2.93
CA ASN A 560 -53.41 -15.63 -2.53
C ASN A 560 -52.51 -16.78 -3.01
N HIS A 561 -51.67 -16.56 -4.03
CA HIS A 561 -50.78 -17.56 -4.61
C HIS A 561 -49.34 -17.02 -4.65
N LYS A 562 -48.56 -17.39 -3.63
CA LYS A 562 -47.19 -16.87 -3.45
C LYS A 562 -46.20 -17.64 -4.33
N GLY A 563 -46.00 -17.18 -5.56
CA GLY A 563 -44.90 -17.62 -6.41
C GLY A 563 -43.53 -17.27 -5.82
N GLU A 564 -42.54 -18.16 -5.94
CA GLU A 564 -41.19 -17.94 -5.39
C GLU A 564 -40.39 -16.95 -6.26
N ASN A 565 -40.61 -16.95 -7.57
CA ASN A 565 -39.91 -16.04 -8.48
C ASN A 565 -40.38 -14.60 -8.30
N LEU A 566 -41.67 -14.38 -8.07
CA LEU A 566 -42.26 -13.07 -7.80
C LEU A 566 -41.67 -12.37 -6.57
N LYS A 567 -41.19 -13.12 -5.57
CA LYS A 567 -40.54 -12.55 -4.37
C LYS A 567 -39.23 -11.81 -4.69
N LYS A 568 -38.63 -12.08 -5.86
CA LYS A 568 -37.39 -11.41 -6.31
C LYS A 568 -37.64 -9.97 -6.76
N PHE A 569 -38.91 -9.59 -6.96
CA PHE A 569 -39.29 -8.30 -7.54
C PHE A 569 -40.04 -7.40 -6.55
N SER A 570 -40.04 -6.11 -6.86
CA SER A 570 -40.99 -5.13 -6.36
C SER A 570 -42.17 -5.08 -7.33
N ILE A 571 -43.31 -5.64 -6.93
CA ILE A 571 -44.48 -5.81 -7.81
C ILE A 571 -45.33 -4.54 -7.87
N PHE A 572 -45.68 -4.15 -9.10
CA PHE A 572 -46.72 -3.18 -9.41
C PHE A 572 -47.77 -3.84 -10.29
N TYR A 573 -49.01 -3.37 -10.20
CA TYR A 573 -50.11 -3.93 -10.97
C TYR A 573 -50.59 -2.93 -12.00
N ALA A 574 -50.95 -3.45 -13.17
CA ALA A 574 -51.61 -2.73 -14.23
C ALA A 574 -52.91 -3.46 -14.54
N ASP A 575 -54.04 -2.77 -14.48
CA ASP A 575 -55.33 -3.31 -14.88
C ASP A 575 -56.11 -2.27 -15.67
N ASN A 576 -57.27 -2.68 -16.17
CA ASN A 576 -58.14 -1.85 -16.98
C ASN A 576 -59.19 -1.12 -16.10
N ARG A 577 -58.81 -0.77 -14.87
CA ARG A 577 -59.71 -0.15 -13.89
C ARG A 577 -59.05 1.07 -13.28
N ASN A 578 -59.89 1.96 -12.76
CA ASN A 578 -59.45 3.12 -11.99
C ASN A 578 -59.02 2.71 -10.57
N THR A 579 -57.99 1.86 -10.47
CA THR A 579 -57.49 1.37 -9.18
C THR A 579 -56.40 2.31 -8.66
N PRO A 580 -56.54 2.91 -7.45
CA PRO A 580 -55.53 3.81 -6.91
C PRO A 580 -54.15 3.16 -6.78
N GLY A 581 -53.12 3.82 -7.31
CA GLY A 581 -51.73 3.35 -7.20
C GLY A 581 -51.32 2.26 -8.20
N TYR A 582 -52.20 1.91 -9.16
CA TYR A 582 -51.89 1.00 -10.28
C TYR A 582 -51.32 1.77 -11.47
N TRP A 583 -50.56 1.06 -12.31
CA TRP A 583 -49.87 1.61 -13.48
C TRP A 583 -50.61 1.34 -14.80
N GLY A 584 -51.85 0.86 -14.73
CA GLY A 584 -52.63 0.41 -15.89
C GLY A 584 -53.38 1.52 -16.61
N TRP A 585 -54.58 1.19 -17.10
CA TRP A 585 -55.40 2.08 -17.90
C TRP A 585 -56.53 2.63 -17.04
N ALA A 586 -56.45 3.92 -16.72
CA ALA A 586 -57.52 4.64 -16.02
C ALA A 586 -58.47 5.25 -17.05
N PHE A 587 -59.69 4.74 -17.17
CA PHE A 587 -60.55 5.01 -18.34
C PHE A 587 -61.52 6.19 -18.23
N THR A 588 -61.76 6.73 -17.03
CA THR A 588 -62.85 7.72 -16.88
C THR A 588 -62.45 9.00 -16.14
N THR A 589 -61.63 8.90 -15.10
CA THR A 589 -61.18 10.06 -14.31
C THR A 589 -59.82 9.78 -13.69
N PRO A 590 -58.95 10.78 -13.51
CA PRO A 590 -57.70 10.60 -12.80
C PRO A 590 -57.94 10.13 -11.37
N VAL A 591 -57.17 9.13 -10.94
CA VAL A 591 -57.22 8.58 -9.58
C VAL A 591 -56.03 9.09 -8.80
N LYS A 592 -56.27 10.00 -7.86
CA LYS A 592 -55.23 10.58 -6.99
C LYS A 592 -54.71 9.52 -6.02
N ASN A 593 -53.39 9.36 -5.95
CA ASN A 593 -52.74 8.41 -5.06
C ASN A 593 -51.27 8.80 -4.86
N GLU A 594 -50.77 8.71 -3.63
CA GLU A 594 -49.39 9.13 -3.30
C GLU A 594 -48.32 8.15 -3.82
N LYS A 595 -48.66 6.88 -4.02
CA LYS A 595 -47.72 5.86 -4.54
C LYS A 595 -47.55 6.02 -6.05
N SER A 596 -48.63 6.12 -6.80
CA SER A 596 -48.53 6.34 -8.24
C SER A 596 -49.79 6.94 -8.86
N MET A 597 -49.62 7.73 -9.91
CA MET A 597 -50.72 8.24 -10.72
C MET A 597 -50.44 7.96 -12.19
N VAL A 598 -51.45 7.47 -12.92
CA VAL A 598 -51.39 7.33 -14.37
C VAL A 598 -51.89 8.63 -15.01
N VAL A 599 -51.26 9.06 -16.10
CA VAL A 599 -51.74 10.13 -16.97
C VAL A 599 -52.00 9.56 -18.37
N LEU A 600 -53.24 9.71 -18.84
CA LEU A 600 -53.75 9.10 -20.08
C LEU A 600 -54.26 10.19 -21.03
N PRO A 601 -53.76 10.28 -22.29
CA PRO A 601 -54.20 11.28 -23.25
C PRO A 601 -55.56 10.96 -23.87
N GLY A 602 -56.00 9.72 -23.73
CA GLY A 602 -57.20 9.13 -24.28
C GLY A 602 -56.99 7.63 -24.49
N TRP A 603 -58.07 6.90 -24.77
CA TRP A 603 -58.02 5.49 -25.11
C TRP A 603 -59.18 5.16 -26.04
N ARG A 604 -58.95 4.33 -27.06
CA ARG A 604 -60.02 3.75 -27.87
C ARG A 604 -59.57 2.43 -28.44
N ASN A 605 -60.32 1.40 -28.08
CA ASN A 605 -60.23 0.04 -28.58
C ASN A 605 -61.56 -0.25 -29.31
N GLU A 606 -61.54 -0.89 -30.47
CA GLU A 606 -62.74 -1.12 -31.29
C GLU A 606 -63.57 -2.34 -30.86
N VAL A 607 -63.37 -2.80 -29.63
CA VAL A 607 -64.04 -3.94 -28.98
C VAL A 607 -64.99 -3.41 -27.89
N GLY A 608 -66.17 -2.96 -28.31
CA GLY A 608 -67.31 -2.71 -27.41
C GLY A 608 -67.92 -1.31 -27.44
N ASN A 609 -69.16 -1.21 -26.96
CA ASN A 609 -70.07 -0.07 -27.13
C ASN A 609 -69.96 1.02 -26.02
N THR A 610 -68.79 1.19 -25.39
CA THR A 610 -68.59 2.23 -24.37
C THR A 610 -67.43 3.13 -24.79
N PRO A 611 -67.68 4.43 -25.05
CA PRO A 611 -66.65 5.28 -25.61
C PRO A 611 -65.82 5.92 -24.49
N VAL A 612 -64.50 5.72 -24.51
CA VAL A 612 -63.60 6.75 -23.95
C VAL A 612 -63.35 7.70 -25.11
N ILE A 613 -63.96 8.86 -24.98
CA ILE A 613 -63.94 9.87 -26.02
C ILE A 613 -62.70 10.74 -25.80
N ARG A 614 -61.99 11.08 -26.86
CA ARG A 614 -61.33 12.39 -26.95
C ARG A 614 -62.41 13.45 -27.23
N GLU A 615 -63.44 13.52 -26.38
CA GLU A 615 -64.47 14.56 -26.45
C GLU A 615 -64.67 15.23 -25.08
N PRO A 616 -65.14 16.49 -25.10
CA PRO A 616 -65.37 17.30 -23.91
C PRO A 616 -66.11 16.58 -22.78
N HIS A 617 -65.56 16.76 -21.59
CA HIS A 617 -66.09 16.29 -20.32
C HIS A 617 -67.59 16.66 -20.14
N PRO A 618 -68.44 15.79 -19.53
CA PRO A 618 -69.88 16.05 -19.36
C PRO A 618 -70.23 17.33 -18.57
N ASN A 619 -69.36 17.75 -17.64
CA ASN A 619 -69.53 19.01 -16.90
C ASN A 619 -68.89 20.23 -17.59
N TYR A 620 -68.18 20.03 -18.70
CA TYR A 620 -67.55 21.08 -19.51
C TYR A 620 -67.81 20.85 -21.00
N PRO A 621 -69.09 20.91 -21.44
CA PRO A 621 -69.53 20.61 -22.81
C PRO A 621 -69.02 21.61 -23.87
N TRP A 622 -68.15 22.56 -23.49
CA TRP A 622 -67.58 23.59 -24.36
C TRP A 622 -66.07 23.39 -24.62
N SER A 623 -65.45 22.34 -24.08
CA SER A 623 -64.02 22.07 -24.32
C SER A 623 -63.85 21.46 -25.72
N THR A 624 -63.61 22.33 -26.70
CA THR A 624 -63.37 21.97 -28.11
C THR A 624 -61.94 21.55 -28.38
N ASP A 625 -61.10 21.42 -27.35
CA ASP A 625 -59.65 21.50 -27.49
C ASP A 625 -58.99 20.12 -27.30
N GLU A 626 -58.28 19.72 -28.34
CA GLU A 626 -57.48 18.50 -28.36
C GLU A 626 -56.46 18.49 -27.20
N GLY A 627 -56.49 17.42 -26.40
CA GLY A 627 -55.59 17.22 -25.26
C GLY A 627 -56.19 17.57 -23.90
N ASP A 628 -57.45 18.01 -23.81
CA ASP A 628 -58.06 18.40 -22.53
C ASP A 628 -58.17 17.25 -21.53
N THR A 629 -58.53 16.05 -21.97
CA THR A 629 -58.46 14.85 -21.12
C THR A 629 -57.05 14.68 -20.56
N TYR A 630 -56.02 14.82 -21.40
CA TYR A 630 -54.64 14.67 -20.95
C TYR A 630 -54.24 15.73 -19.91
N ARG A 631 -54.63 16.99 -20.15
CA ARG A 631 -54.44 18.10 -19.22
C ARG A 631 -55.14 17.83 -17.89
N ILE A 632 -56.39 17.35 -17.89
CA ILE A 632 -57.13 17.00 -16.66
C ILE A 632 -56.35 15.99 -15.80
N TYR A 633 -55.75 14.98 -16.43
CA TYR A 633 -54.94 14.00 -15.70
C TYR A 633 -53.68 14.62 -15.10
N TRP A 634 -52.97 15.47 -15.86
CA TRP A 634 -51.81 16.19 -15.35
C TRP A 634 -52.16 17.22 -14.26
N GLU A 635 -53.23 17.98 -14.42
CA GLU A 635 -53.72 18.90 -13.40
C GLU A 635 -54.09 18.16 -12.11
N ALA A 636 -54.65 16.95 -12.20
CA ALA A 636 -54.91 16.12 -11.02
C ALA A 636 -53.62 15.71 -10.29
N VAL A 637 -52.51 15.51 -11.01
CA VAL A 637 -51.17 15.30 -10.41
C VAL A 637 -50.72 16.56 -9.67
N LEU A 638 -50.82 17.74 -10.30
CA LEU A 638 -50.43 19.01 -9.68
C LEU A 638 -51.29 19.32 -8.44
N GLU A 639 -52.59 19.02 -8.52
CA GLU A 639 -53.54 19.20 -7.42
C GLU A 639 -53.26 18.24 -6.27
N GLN A 640 -52.95 16.97 -6.56
CA GLN A 640 -52.51 16.02 -5.53
C GLN A 640 -51.30 16.57 -4.77
N ALA A 641 -50.29 17.08 -5.49
CA ALA A 641 -49.08 17.59 -4.87
C ALA A 641 -49.38 18.80 -3.99
N SER A 642 -50.23 19.71 -4.49
CA SER A 642 -50.68 20.89 -3.74
C SER A 642 -51.41 20.50 -2.44
N ASN A 643 -52.22 19.44 -2.49
CA ASN A 643 -52.92 18.90 -1.33
C ASN A 643 -52.02 18.08 -0.38
N ASN A 644 -50.82 17.68 -0.83
CA ASN A 644 -49.86 16.88 -0.09
C ASN A 644 -48.57 17.66 0.26
N ASN A 645 -48.71 18.91 0.69
CA ASN A 645 -47.59 19.77 1.10
C ASN A 645 -46.48 19.90 0.04
N GLY A 646 -46.86 19.95 -1.24
CA GLY A 646 -45.93 20.01 -2.38
C GLY A 646 -45.35 18.68 -2.81
N LYS A 647 -45.71 17.55 -2.16
CA LYS A 647 -45.19 16.23 -2.50
C LYS A 647 -46.03 15.56 -3.59
N PHE A 648 -45.45 15.49 -4.77
CA PHE A 648 -45.93 14.72 -5.90
C PHE A 648 -46.04 13.21 -5.60
N PRO A 649 -46.83 12.45 -6.39
CA PRO A 649 -46.88 11.01 -6.25
C PRO A 649 -45.52 10.41 -6.57
N LYS A 650 -45.15 9.30 -5.91
CA LYS A 650 -43.83 8.69 -6.08
C LYS A 650 -43.53 8.25 -7.52
N PHE A 651 -44.58 7.85 -8.24
CA PHE A 651 -44.52 7.53 -9.66
C PHE A 651 -45.61 8.27 -10.44
N ILE A 652 -45.24 8.86 -11.58
CA ILE A 652 -46.20 9.28 -12.60
C ILE A 652 -46.00 8.39 -13.81
N ILE A 653 -47.05 7.71 -14.25
CA ILE A 653 -46.97 6.76 -15.37
C ILE A 653 -47.76 7.31 -16.54
N ILE A 654 -47.03 7.69 -17.60
CA ILE A 654 -47.64 8.12 -18.86
C ILE A 654 -48.03 6.86 -19.65
N ASN A 655 -49.30 6.74 -19.97
CA ASN A 655 -49.80 5.69 -20.85
C ASN A 655 -50.31 6.37 -22.13
N SER A 656 -49.63 6.31 -23.27
CA SER A 656 -48.35 5.64 -23.57
C SER A 656 -47.50 6.47 -24.54
N PHE A 657 -46.25 6.08 -24.75
CA PHE A 657 -45.40 6.70 -25.77
C PHE A 657 -45.95 6.41 -27.18
N ASN A 658 -46.16 5.14 -27.50
CA ASN A 658 -46.35 4.64 -28.86
C ASN A 658 -47.39 3.51 -28.99
N GLU A 659 -48.34 3.38 -28.07
CA GLU A 659 -49.43 2.41 -28.23
C GLU A 659 -50.54 3.00 -29.13
N TYR A 660 -50.34 2.87 -30.45
CA TYR A 660 -51.25 3.40 -31.46
C TYR A 660 -52.50 2.53 -31.63
N ALA A 661 -52.44 1.23 -31.34
CA ALA A 661 -53.58 0.33 -31.45
C ALA A 661 -54.72 0.78 -30.53
N GLU A 662 -54.36 1.23 -29.33
CA GLU A 662 -55.28 1.71 -28.31
C GLU A 662 -55.46 3.24 -28.29
N ARG A 663 -54.81 3.94 -29.23
CA ARG A 663 -54.87 5.41 -29.40
C ARG A 663 -54.46 6.21 -28.16
N SER A 664 -53.61 5.61 -27.33
CA SER A 664 -53.02 6.23 -26.13
C SER A 664 -51.64 6.82 -26.37
N ALA A 665 -51.06 6.64 -27.57
CA ALA A 665 -49.77 7.21 -27.94
C ALA A 665 -49.73 8.75 -27.82
N VAL A 666 -48.65 9.26 -27.22
CA VAL A 666 -48.33 10.70 -27.16
C VAL A 666 -47.24 11.12 -28.14
N TRP A 667 -46.54 10.17 -28.78
CA TRP A 667 -45.44 10.45 -29.68
C TRP A 667 -45.89 11.21 -30.93
N ILE A 668 -45.00 12.05 -31.46
CA ILE A 668 -45.30 12.96 -32.57
C ILE A 668 -45.80 12.16 -33.78
N SER A 669 -47.03 12.43 -34.24
CA SER A 669 -47.70 11.63 -35.27
C SER A 669 -48.48 12.45 -36.27
N ASN A 670 -48.29 12.17 -37.56
CA ASN A 670 -49.21 12.61 -38.60
C ASN A 670 -50.47 11.74 -38.54
N THR A 671 -51.62 12.40 -38.46
CA THR A 671 -52.94 11.75 -38.33
C THR A 671 -53.91 12.21 -39.41
N ASP A 672 -53.45 12.91 -40.44
CA ASP A 672 -54.29 13.45 -41.51
C ASP A 672 -55.12 12.37 -42.22
N ASN A 673 -54.57 11.15 -42.29
CA ASN A 673 -55.19 10.00 -42.94
C ASN A 673 -56.09 9.18 -42.00
N VAL A 674 -56.09 9.46 -40.69
CA VAL A 674 -56.86 8.72 -39.67
C VAL A 674 -58.37 8.99 -39.83
N THR A 675 -59.17 7.93 -39.69
CA THR A 675 -60.64 7.99 -39.73
C THR A 675 -61.23 7.19 -38.57
N PRO A 676 -62.29 7.69 -37.89
CA PRO A 676 -63.02 8.94 -38.13
C PRO A 676 -62.24 10.22 -37.76
N SER A 677 -62.71 11.39 -38.21
CA SER A 677 -62.03 12.69 -38.04
C SER A 677 -61.77 13.10 -36.59
N ILE A 678 -62.57 12.58 -35.64
CA ILE A 678 -62.42 12.85 -34.20
C ILE A 678 -61.12 12.30 -33.62
N ASP A 679 -60.46 11.37 -34.32
CA ASP A 679 -59.17 10.80 -33.90
C ASP A 679 -57.97 11.59 -34.45
N LYS A 680 -58.21 12.61 -35.30
CA LYS A 680 -57.14 13.43 -35.86
C LYS A 680 -56.62 14.43 -34.85
N TRP A 681 -55.33 14.69 -34.93
CA TRP A 681 -54.63 15.66 -34.11
C TRP A 681 -54.59 16.99 -34.87
N SER A 682 -54.93 18.09 -34.20
CA SER A 682 -54.78 19.46 -34.70
C SER A 682 -53.34 19.77 -35.04
N ARG A 683 -52.37 19.14 -34.35
CA ARG A 683 -50.94 19.26 -34.63
C ARG A 683 -50.25 17.93 -34.38
N PRO A 684 -49.28 17.53 -35.23
CA PRO A 684 -48.58 16.27 -35.04
C PRO A 684 -47.88 16.12 -33.69
N ASP A 685 -47.47 17.21 -33.05
CA ASP A 685 -46.72 17.20 -31.80
C ASP A 685 -47.55 17.58 -30.56
N ASN A 686 -48.88 17.71 -30.69
CA ASN A 686 -49.73 18.26 -29.62
C ASN A 686 -49.56 17.52 -28.28
N TYR A 687 -49.72 16.20 -28.26
CA TYR A 687 -49.63 15.40 -27.04
C TYR A 687 -48.22 15.39 -26.46
N TRP A 688 -47.20 15.26 -27.31
CA TRP A 688 -45.81 15.31 -26.88
C TRP A 688 -45.43 16.68 -26.29
N HIS A 689 -46.00 17.76 -26.83
CA HIS A 689 -45.83 19.10 -26.27
C HIS A 689 -46.44 19.21 -24.87
N ILE A 690 -47.66 18.68 -24.67
CA ILE A 690 -48.33 18.64 -23.36
C ILE A 690 -47.50 17.81 -22.36
N THR A 691 -46.99 16.64 -22.78
CA THR A 691 -46.12 15.78 -21.96
C THR A 691 -44.90 16.57 -21.45
N LYS A 692 -44.15 17.20 -22.36
CA LYS A 692 -42.96 17.98 -21.99
C LYS A 692 -43.29 19.17 -21.09
N PHE A 693 -44.39 19.86 -21.37
CA PHE A 693 -44.83 20.99 -20.57
C PHE A 693 -45.07 20.59 -19.12
N TYR A 694 -45.89 19.56 -18.88
CA TYR A 694 -46.22 19.17 -17.52
C TYR A 694 -45.08 18.49 -16.78
N ILE A 695 -44.22 17.70 -17.46
CA ILE A 695 -43.02 17.19 -16.81
C ILE A 695 -42.14 18.36 -16.35
N ASN A 696 -41.93 19.38 -17.19
CA ASN A 696 -41.17 20.57 -16.78
C ASN A 696 -41.83 21.28 -15.58
N VAL A 697 -43.15 21.40 -15.55
CA VAL A 697 -43.87 21.97 -14.39
C VAL A 697 -43.67 21.14 -13.13
N VAL A 698 -43.71 19.80 -13.21
CA VAL A 698 -43.42 18.91 -12.09
C VAL A 698 -41.99 19.14 -11.60
N ARG A 699 -41.00 19.08 -12.50
CA ARG A 699 -39.58 19.27 -12.17
C ARG A 699 -39.23 20.64 -11.60
N GLN A 700 -39.96 21.69 -11.96
CA GLN A 700 -39.75 23.03 -11.41
C GLN A 700 -40.36 23.22 -10.01
N ARG A 701 -41.36 22.41 -9.66
CA ARG A 701 -42.05 22.48 -8.36
C ARG A 701 -41.44 21.55 -7.32
N GLU A 702 -40.75 20.49 -7.76
CA GLU A 702 -39.84 19.67 -6.95
C GLU A 702 -38.60 20.47 -6.54
#